data_AF-A0A5Q0QE13-F1
#
_entry.id   AF-A0A5Q0QE13-F1
#
_cell.length_a   1.000
_cell.length_b   1.000
_cell.length_c   1.000
_cell.angle_alpha   90.00
_cell.angle_beta   90.00
_cell.angle_gamma   90.00
#
_symmetry.space_group_name_H-M   'P 1'
#
loop_
_entity.id
_entity.type
_entity.pdbx_description
1 polymer ?
#
loop_
_entity_poly.entity_id
_entity_poly.type
_entity_poly.pdbx_seq_one_letter_code
_entity_poly.pdbx_strand_id
1 'polypeptide(L)'
;MKIFKPLNHIRIVPRWIIFMFDIAVSAIAFIFAFTLYNNFKLEAFSRVDFATSFLFCISITAISFFVFRLYSGIVRYTSAVDSIRILSTIVFTSIIMFLVKLVFIAFDLHLTVPTNLIIIYSLFAFTGLTTYRTCIKIFFQYTKSAGNGRKSAAVYGAGDLGIAVKRTFEHDFRSDKTIVAYIDDNEEKIGKSIDGLKIFASKDFQRIIDKYGIDELIIASSRIDIETKNAIIDQALEHNVNVLTLPPVNKIMNGDLSPSQIKKIKIEDLLERAPIQISNEKLMDQIKGKRVLVTGAAGSIGSEISKQLGRYEPQMIILCDQAESPLHNLQLDLQDQFKNQIYHSYIADVRNEERMRELFQTFKPHYVYHAAAYKHVPMMENHPSEGVKTNVFGTYLLANLAVEFEVSKFVFVSTDKAVNPTNVMGATKRIAEKYVQSLNNYLSNINGGRGTKFITTRFGNVLGSNGSVIPRFKDQIDKGGPVTVTHPDITRYFMTIPEACQLVLEAGNMGNGGEIFVFDMGKSVKIVDLAKKMIKLSGHTPFKDIEIKFTGLRPGEKLYEELLNDLENTVNTHHEKIMIAKVRENDFELVKTEISNLSTALNLQNNMNIVRQMKVIVPEFKSQNSIYEQLDKETLEVTNPQTT
;
A
#
# COMPACT_ATOMS: atom_id res chain seq x y z
N MET A 1 9.16 -8.09 46.56
CA MET A 1 8.37 -6.84 46.44
C MET A 1 6.90 -7.14 46.05
N LYS A 2 6.16 -7.90 46.87
CA LYS A 2 4.81 -8.45 46.56
C LYS A 2 3.63 -7.64 47.12
N ILE A 3 3.86 -6.44 47.68
CA ILE A 3 2.88 -5.75 48.53
C ILE A 3 1.97 -4.74 47.76
N PHE A 4 2.27 -4.39 46.51
CA PHE A 4 1.56 -3.31 45.79
C PHE A 4 0.42 -3.73 44.84
N LYS A 5 -0.07 -4.98 44.89
CA LYS A 5 -1.18 -5.41 44.00
C LYS A 5 -2.54 -4.68 44.18
N PRO A 6 -2.96 -4.17 45.36
CA PRO A 6 -4.33 -3.65 45.49
C PRO A 6 -4.53 -2.24 44.90
N LEU A 7 -3.47 -1.46 44.61
CA LEU A 7 -3.60 -0.10 44.07
C LEU A 7 -3.90 -0.02 42.57
N ASN A 8 -3.71 -1.11 41.81
CA ASN A 8 -3.95 -1.12 40.37
C ASN A 8 -5.44 -1.16 39.98
N HIS A 9 -6.35 -1.41 40.92
CA HIS A 9 -7.81 -1.48 40.67
C HIS A 9 -8.56 -0.17 40.93
N ILE A 10 -7.93 0.85 41.51
CA ILE A 10 -8.57 2.17 41.70
C ILE A 10 -8.52 2.91 40.36
N ARG A 11 -9.61 2.81 39.58
CA ARG A 11 -9.69 3.37 38.22
C ARG A 11 -9.62 4.90 38.21
N ILE A 12 -10.28 5.58 39.15
CA ILE A 12 -10.29 7.05 39.30
C ILE A 12 -10.45 7.36 40.79
N VAL A 13 -9.55 8.17 41.35
CA VAL A 13 -9.66 8.64 42.74
C VAL A 13 -10.83 9.64 42.83
N PRO A 14 -11.78 9.46 43.77
CA PRO A 14 -12.86 10.41 43.97
C PRO A 14 -12.38 11.85 44.14
N ARG A 15 -13.13 12.80 43.58
CA ARG A 15 -12.83 14.24 43.61
C ARG A 15 -12.60 14.79 45.02
N TRP A 16 -13.37 14.32 46.00
CA TRP A 16 -13.23 14.74 47.40
C TRP A 16 -11.91 14.25 48.03
N ILE A 17 -11.40 13.08 47.63
CA ILE A 17 -10.10 12.58 48.09
C ILE A 17 -8.98 13.47 47.54
N ILE A 18 -9.05 13.86 46.26
CA ILE A 18 -8.07 14.77 45.66
C ILE A 18 -8.09 16.11 46.39
N PHE A 19 -9.28 16.66 46.66
CA PHE A 19 -9.44 17.89 47.43
C PHE A 19 -8.84 17.78 48.84
N MET A 20 -9.08 16.67 49.55
CA MET A 20 -8.47 16.43 50.86
C MET A 20 -6.94 16.34 50.78
N PHE A 21 -6.38 15.66 49.78
CA PHE A 21 -4.93 15.63 49.57
C PHE A 21 -4.36 17.00 49.25
N ASP A 22 -5.01 17.79 48.39
CA ASP A 22 -4.58 19.16 48.06
C ASP A 22 -4.56 20.05 49.32
N ILE A 23 -5.58 19.95 50.17
CA ILE A 23 -5.63 20.66 51.46
C ILE A 23 -4.54 20.14 52.41
N ALA A 24 -4.34 18.84 52.52
CA ALA A 24 -3.31 18.26 53.39
C ALA A 24 -1.90 18.72 52.97
N VAL A 25 -1.60 18.72 51.67
CA VAL A 25 -0.34 19.23 51.13
C VAL A 25 -0.20 20.73 51.42
N SER A 26 -1.29 21.49 51.33
CA SER A 26 -1.29 22.91 51.67
C SER A 26 -1.10 23.16 53.17
N ALA A 27 -1.66 22.33 54.05
CA ALA A 27 -1.43 22.40 55.49
C ALA A 27 0.03 22.10 55.84
N ILE A 28 0.61 21.07 55.23
CA ILE A 28 2.03 20.75 55.36
C ILE A 28 2.90 21.91 54.85
N ALA A 29 2.57 22.49 53.70
CA ALA A 29 3.26 23.65 53.15
C ALA A 29 3.20 24.87 54.09
N PHE A 30 2.07 25.10 54.76
CA PHE A 30 1.96 26.16 55.77
C PHE A 30 2.86 25.89 56.98
N ILE A 31 2.91 24.66 57.49
CA ILE A 31 3.79 24.31 58.60
C ILE A 31 5.26 24.57 58.24
N PHE A 32 5.69 24.16 57.04
CA PHE A 32 7.04 24.46 56.56
C PHE A 32 7.30 25.97 56.43
N ALA A 33 6.34 26.71 55.86
CA ALA A 33 6.45 28.16 55.72
C ALA A 33 6.53 28.89 57.07
N PHE A 34 5.70 28.50 58.04
CA PHE A 34 5.69 29.08 59.38
C PHE A 34 6.96 28.74 60.17
N THR A 35 7.46 27.52 60.03
CA THR A 35 8.74 27.10 60.63
C THR A 35 9.89 27.95 60.07
N LEU A 36 9.95 28.10 58.74
CA LEU A 36 10.99 28.88 58.07
C LEU A 36 10.90 30.37 58.45
N TYR A 37 9.69 30.92 58.47
CA TYR A 37 9.43 32.31 58.88
C TYR A 37 9.90 32.61 60.31
N ASN A 38 9.75 31.66 61.23
CA ASN A 38 10.17 31.80 62.63
C ASN A 38 11.61 31.30 62.90
N ASN A 39 12.44 31.11 61.86
CA ASN A 39 13.81 30.59 61.97
C ASN A 39 13.90 29.30 62.80
N PHE A 40 12.97 28.36 62.59
CA PHE A 40 12.93 27.04 63.25
C PHE A 40 12.75 27.06 64.78
N LYS A 41 12.26 28.17 65.35
CA LYS A 41 11.95 28.26 66.79
C LYS A 41 10.64 27.54 67.11
N LEU A 42 10.71 26.41 67.83
CA LEU A 42 9.55 25.58 68.18
C LEU A 42 8.55 26.27 69.14
N GLU A 43 9.02 27.23 69.93
CA GLU A 43 8.18 28.04 70.84
C GLU A 43 7.15 28.91 70.09
N ALA A 44 7.30 29.11 68.77
CA ALA A 44 6.35 29.86 67.97
C ALA A 44 5.03 29.10 67.73
N PHE A 45 5.02 27.76 67.87
CA PHE A 45 3.83 26.93 67.63
C PHE A 45 2.81 26.95 68.77
N SER A 46 3.21 27.33 69.98
CA SER A 46 2.32 27.41 71.15
C SER A 46 1.53 28.73 71.22
N ARG A 47 1.72 29.63 70.27
CA ARG A 47 1.08 30.95 70.23
C ARG A 47 -0.27 30.89 69.54
N VAL A 48 -1.22 31.69 70.03
CA VAL A 48 -2.52 31.93 69.38
C VAL A 48 -2.33 32.38 67.93
N ASP A 49 -1.25 33.12 67.64
CA ASP A 49 -0.86 33.57 66.30
C ASP A 49 -0.67 32.44 65.28
N PHE A 50 -0.19 31.25 65.71
CA PHE A 50 -0.07 30.10 64.81
C PHE A 50 -1.46 29.60 64.40
N ALA A 51 -2.35 29.39 65.37
CA ALA A 51 -3.70 28.87 65.12
C ALA A 51 -4.51 29.83 64.24
N THR A 52 -4.45 31.14 64.52
CA THR A 52 -5.17 32.16 63.73
C THR A 52 -4.60 32.25 62.31
N SER A 53 -3.28 32.29 62.14
CA SER A 53 -2.64 32.33 60.82
C SER A 53 -2.89 31.05 60.01
N PHE A 54 -2.84 29.88 60.67
CA PHE A 54 -3.12 28.59 60.05
C PHE A 54 -4.57 28.52 59.56
N LEU A 55 -5.53 28.82 60.43
CA LEU A 55 -6.95 28.81 60.08
C LEU A 55 -7.26 29.82 58.97
N PHE A 56 -6.67 31.02 59.03
CA PHE A 56 -6.82 32.04 58.00
C PHE A 56 -6.32 31.55 56.62
N CYS A 57 -5.07 31.07 56.56
CA CYS A 57 -4.48 30.63 55.30
C CYS A 57 -5.19 29.40 54.74
N ILE A 58 -5.48 28.39 55.57
CA ILE A 58 -6.10 27.14 55.09
C ILE A 58 -7.55 27.35 54.68
N SER A 59 -8.31 28.22 55.36
CA SER A 59 -9.70 28.50 54.98
C SER A 59 -9.79 29.16 53.61
N ILE A 60 -8.97 30.20 53.37
CA ILE A 60 -8.95 30.90 52.08
C ILE A 60 -8.44 29.97 50.97
N THR A 61 -7.40 29.17 51.24
CA THR A 61 -6.90 28.18 50.27
C THR A 61 -7.95 27.12 49.92
N ALA A 62 -8.69 26.59 50.91
CA ALA A 62 -9.75 25.61 50.68
C ALA A 62 -10.87 26.19 49.82
N ILE A 63 -11.29 27.45 50.07
CA ILE A 63 -12.28 28.16 49.26
C ILE A 63 -11.76 28.35 47.83
N SER A 64 -10.53 28.82 47.65
CA SER A 64 -9.93 28.99 46.32
C SER A 64 -9.85 27.66 45.56
N PHE A 65 -9.44 26.57 46.21
CA PHE A 65 -9.37 25.26 45.56
C PHE A 65 -10.75 24.75 45.15
N PHE A 66 -11.78 25.09 45.93
CA PHE A 66 -13.16 24.78 45.60
C PHE A 66 -13.64 25.58 44.37
N VAL A 67 -13.41 26.91 44.35
CA VAL A 67 -13.82 27.83 43.28
C VAL A 67 -13.11 27.51 41.96
N PHE A 68 -11.78 27.33 41.99
CA PHE A 68 -10.98 27.01 40.80
C PHE A 68 -11.03 25.53 40.42
N ARG A 69 -11.77 24.71 41.19
CA ARG A 69 -11.98 23.27 40.96
C ARG A 69 -10.68 22.50 40.72
N LEU A 70 -9.63 22.77 41.49
CA LEU A 70 -8.33 22.09 41.34
C LEU A 70 -8.42 20.56 41.50
N TYR A 71 -9.43 20.10 42.22
CA TYR A 71 -9.76 18.70 42.45
C TYR A 71 -10.46 18.01 41.27
N SER A 72 -10.89 18.74 40.23
CA SER A 72 -11.62 18.16 39.11
C SER A 72 -10.71 17.42 38.11
N GLY A 73 -9.41 17.72 38.12
CA GLY A 73 -8.41 17.11 37.25
C GLY A 73 -8.02 15.70 37.71
N ILE A 74 -7.74 14.81 36.76
CA ILE A 74 -7.26 13.46 37.07
C ILE A 74 -5.75 13.51 37.31
N VAL A 75 -5.31 13.35 38.56
CA VAL A 75 -3.90 13.47 38.97
C VAL A 75 -2.94 12.60 38.16
N ARG A 76 -3.38 11.41 37.71
CA ARG A 76 -2.58 10.50 36.86
C ARG A 76 -2.19 11.11 35.50
N TYR A 77 -2.98 12.06 35.00
CA TYR A 77 -2.78 12.69 33.68
C TYR A 77 -2.29 14.14 33.78
N THR A 78 -1.70 14.52 34.92
CA THR A 78 -1.21 15.89 35.14
C THR A 78 -0.31 16.35 33.98
N SER A 79 -0.71 17.45 33.35
CA SER A 79 -0.09 18.07 32.18
C SER A 79 0.54 19.43 32.54
N ALA A 80 1.23 20.05 31.59
CA ALA A 80 1.73 21.42 31.77
C ALA A 80 0.59 22.43 32.03
N VAL A 81 -0.60 22.18 31.45
CA VAL A 81 -1.80 23.01 31.65
C VAL A 81 -2.29 22.94 33.11
N ASP A 82 -2.19 21.78 33.75
CA ASP A 82 -2.56 21.62 35.15
C ASP A 82 -1.60 22.36 36.08
N SER A 83 -0.30 22.37 35.78
CA SER A 83 0.68 23.17 36.53
C SER A 83 0.39 24.67 36.44
N ILE A 84 -0.02 25.17 35.27
CA ILE A 84 -0.46 26.56 35.08
C ILE A 84 -1.73 26.86 35.90
N ARG A 85 -2.68 25.91 35.96
CA ARG A 85 -3.89 26.04 36.77
C ARG A 85 -3.57 26.11 38.28
N ILE A 86 -2.63 25.29 38.75
CA ILE A 86 -2.16 25.34 40.15
C ILE A 86 -1.51 26.69 40.43
N LEU A 87 -0.60 27.15 39.56
CA LEU A 87 0.08 28.44 39.72
C LEU A 87 -0.92 29.60 39.79
N SER A 88 -1.83 29.69 38.82
CA SER A 88 -2.85 30.75 38.78
C SER A 88 -3.77 30.74 39.99
N THR A 89 -4.19 29.56 40.46
CA THR A 89 -5.02 29.43 41.66
C THR A 89 -4.29 29.92 42.90
N ILE A 90 -3.01 29.57 43.06
CA ILE A 90 -2.21 29.99 44.22
C ILE A 90 -1.96 31.48 44.20
N VAL A 91 -1.56 32.05 43.06
CA VAL A 91 -1.38 33.50 42.91
C VAL A 91 -2.65 34.25 43.27
N PHE A 92 -3.81 33.79 42.77
CA PHE A 92 -5.10 34.39 43.12
C PHE A 92 -5.42 34.26 44.61
N THR A 93 -5.11 33.10 45.21
CA THR A 93 -5.27 32.87 46.65
C THR A 93 -4.40 33.84 47.47
N SER A 94 -3.14 34.04 47.08
CA SER A 94 -2.23 34.99 47.74
C SER A 94 -2.75 36.43 47.68
N ILE A 95 -3.31 36.83 46.53
CA ILE A 95 -3.93 38.15 46.34
C ILE A 95 -5.14 38.30 47.27
N ILE A 96 -6.02 37.29 47.35
CA ILE A 96 -7.17 37.31 48.27
C ILE A 96 -6.70 37.38 49.72
N MET A 97 -5.71 36.58 50.13
CA MET A 97 -5.17 36.63 51.49
C MET A 97 -4.65 38.03 51.84
N PHE A 98 -3.97 38.69 50.88
CA PHE A 98 -3.50 40.06 51.06
C PHE A 98 -4.65 41.07 51.17
N LEU A 99 -5.68 40.96 50.32
CA LEU A 99 -6.86 41.84 50.35
C LEU A 99 -7.67 41.68 51.64
N VAL A 100 -7.97 40.44 52.05
CA VAL A 100 -8.68 40.17 53.30
C VAL A 100 -7.88 40.71 54.48
N LYS A 101 -6.56 40.51 54.50
CA LYS A 101 -5.69 41.13 55.51
C LYS A 101 -5.84 42.66 55.54
N LEU A 102 -5.82 43.34 54.40
CA LEU A 102 -6.00 44.81 54.36
C LEU A 102 -7.36 45.25 54.90
N VAL A 103 -8.43 44.49 54.62
CA VAL A 103 -9.76 44.73 55.17
C VAL A 103 -9.75 44.61 56.71
N PHE A 104 -9.14 43.57 57.26
CA PHE A 104 -9.04 43.40 58.71
C PHE A 104 -8.27 44.55 59.38
N ILE A 105 -7.19 45.04 58.75
CA ILE A 105 -6.46 46.22 59.21
C ILE A 105 -7.36 47.47 59.17
N ALA A 106 -8.16 47.66 58.12
CA ALA A 106 -9.05 48.82 57.97
C ALA A 106 -10.19 48.85 59.00
N PHE A 107 -10.64 47.69 59.49
CA PHE A 107 -11.69 47.55 60.51
C PHE A 107 -11.15 47.42 61.95
N ASP A 108 -9.84 47.65 62.16
CA ASP A 108 -9.17 47.54 63.46
C ASP A 108 -9.35 46.16 64.14
N LEU A 109 -9.49 45.11 63.32
CA LEU A 109 -9.57 43.72 63.77
C LEU A 109 -8.15 43.15 63.87
N HIS A 110 -7.80 42.59 65.03
CA HIS A 110 -6.49 41.99 65.26
C HIS A 110 -6.29 40.70 64.43
N LEU A 111 -5.67 40.82 63.25
CA LEU A 111 -5.19 39.71 62.44
C LEU A 111 -3.68 39.85 62.17
N THR A 112 -2.86 39.10 62.91
CA THR A 112 -1.39 39.15 62.89
C THR A 112 -0.79 38.21 61.84
N VAL A 113 -1.13 38.37 60.56
CA VAL A 113 -0.55 37.56 59.46
C VAL A 113 0.51 38.37 58.67
N PRO A 114 1.81 38.05 58.80
CA PRO A 114 2.89 38.74 58.08
C PRO A 114 2.83 38.50 56.57
N THR A 115 3.11 39.53 55.76
CA THR A 115 3.10 39.40 54.29
C THR A 115 4.16 38.40 53.80
N ASN A 116 5.33 38.38 54.43
CA ASN A 116 6.39 37.44 54.11
C ASN A 116 5.96 35.98 54.33
N LEU A 117 5.16 35.71 55.36
CA LEU A 117 4.61 34.38 55.62
C LEU A 117 3.68 33.93 54.48
N ILE A 118 2.82 34.82 53.97
CA ILE A 118 1.92 34.53 52.84
C ILE A 118 2.73 34.18 51.57
N ILE A 119 3.80 34.92 51.29
CA ILE A 119 4.66 34.68 50.11
C ILE A 119 5.37 33.32 50.23
N ILE A 120 6.01 33.06 51.39
CA ILE A 120 6.72 31.81 51.65
C ILE A 120 5.74 30.62 51.58
N TYR A 121 4.55 30.76 52.18
CA TYR A 121 3.49 29.77 52.11
C TYR A 121 3.08 29.45 50.67
N SER A 122 2.86 30.49 49.85
CA SER A 122 2.43 30.33 48.46
C SER A 122 3.47 29.56 47.63
N LEU A 123 4.77 29.81 47.87
CA LEU A 123 5.86 29.09 47.22
C LEU A 123 5.90 27.60 47.60
N PHE A 124 5.79 27.29 48.90
CA PHE A 124 5.75 25.90 49.37
C PHE A 124 4.49 25.17 48.89
N ALA A 125 3.33 25.84 48.87
CA ALA A 125 2.09 25.26 48.38
C ALA A 125 2.19 24.91 46.89
N PHE A 126 2.73 25.81 46.06
CA PHE A 126 2.93 25.55 44.63
C PHE A 126 3.88 24.38 44.39
N THR A 127 5.01 24.38 45.10
CA THR A 127 6.02 23.34 44.98
C THR A 127 5.49 21.99 45.44
N GLY A 128 4.81 21.94 46.59
CA GLY A 128 4.23 20.71 47.14
C GLY A 128 3.16 20.12 46.23
N LEU A 129 2.22 20.95 45.75
CA LEU A 129 1.13 20.52 44.87
C LEU A 129 1.65 19.99 43.52
N THR A 130 2.61 20.68 42.92
CA THR A 130 3.20 20.25 41.65
C THR A 130 4.02 18.97 41.81
N THR A 131 4.79 18.87 42.89
CA THR A 131 5.65 17.71 43.18
C THR A 131 4.83 16.45 43.39
N TYR A 132 3.84 16.45 44.29
CA TYR A 132 3.11 15.22 44.58
C TYR A 132 2.34 14.70 43.35
N ARG A 133 1.73 15.60 42.56
CA ARG A 133 1.01 15.21 41.33
C ARG A 133 1.95 14.63 40.28
N THR A 134 3.16 15.20 40.15
CA THR A 134 4.20 14.69 39.26
C THR A 134 4.70 13.33 39.72
N CYS A 135 4.94 13.13 41.03
CA CYS A 135 5.31 11.83 41.59
C CYS A 135 4.25 10.76 41.33
N ILE A 136 2.95 11.07 41.52
CA ILE A 136 1.86 10.13 41.24
C ILE A 136 1.80 9.79 39.75
N LYS A 137 1.96 10.77 38.85
CA LYS A 137 2.05 10.54 37.40
C LYS A 137 3.17 9.59 37.05
N ILE A 138 4.38 9.86 37.53
CA ILE A 138 5.57 9.03 37.29
C ILE A 138 5.35 7.61 37.81
N PHE A 139 4.83 7.46 39.04
CA PHE A 139 4.54 6.15 39.64
C PHE A 139 3.59 5.30 38.79
N PHE A 140 2.51 5.89 38.28
CA PHE A 140 1.57 5.18 37.41
C PHE A 140 2.11 4.91 36.00
N GLN A 141 3.07 5.70 35.52
CA GLN A 141 3.75 5.46 34.24
C GLN A 141 4.70 4.25 34.35
N TYR A 142 5.48 4.13 35.43
CA TYR A 142 6.42 3.01 35.61
C TYR A 142 5.72 1.68 35.95
N THR A 143 4.65 1.70 36.74
CA THR A 143 3.92 0.47 37.11
C THR A 143 3.10 -0.12 35.96
N LYS A 144 2.87 0.64 34.89
CA LYS A 144 2.19 0.20 33.67
C LYS A 144 3.08 -0.55 32.66
N SER A 145 4.40 -0.51 32.82
CA SER A 145 5.35 -1.13 31.89
C SER A 145 5.76 -2.57 32.25
N ALA A 146 5.25 -3.14 33.34
CA ALA A 146 5.62 -4.48 33.83
C ALA A 146 4.59 -5.58 33.46
N GLY A 147 4.02 -5.52 32.27
CA GLY A 147 3.16 -6.59 31.73
C GLY A 147 4.01 -7.59 30.95
N ASN A 148 4.38 -8.72 31.58
CA ASN A 148 4.97 -9.88 30.90
C ASN A 148 4.02 -10.36 29.79
N GLY A 149 4.44 -10.28 28.53
CA GLY A 149 3.68 -10.77 27.37
C GLY A 149 3.51 -9.78 26.22
N ARG A 150 4.03 -8.56 26.31
CA ARG A 150 4.05 -7.63 25.16
C ARG A 150 5.21 -7.93 24.23
N LYS A 151 4.95 -7.96 22.92
CA LYS A 151 5.96 -8.03 21.88
C LYS A 151 6.75 -6.73 21.80
N SER A 152 8.06 -6.84 21.61
CA SER A 152 8.94 -5.68 21.42
C SER A 152 8.96 -5.28 19.96
N ALA A 153 8.60 -4.04 19.66
CA ALA A 153 8.59 -3.51 18.30
C ALA A 153 9.60 -2.38 18.13
N ALA A 154 10.30 -2.37 16.99
CA ALA A 154 11.09 -1.24 16.53
C ALA A 154 10.33 -0.48 15.44
N VAL A 155 10.51 0.84 15.38
CA VAL A 155 9.87 1.70 14.37
C VAL A 155 10.94 2.28 13.46
N TYR A 156 10.86 1.97 12.17
CA TYR A 156 11.70 2.61 11.15
C TYR A 156 11.07 3.93 10.73
N GLY A 157 11.81 5.03 10.87
CA GLY A 157 11.39 6.41 10.66
C GLY A 157 11.15 7.13 11.98
N ALA A 158 12.11 7.95 12.41
CA ALA A 158 12.01 8.78 13.62
C ALA A 158 11.43 10.16 13.30
N GLY A 159 10.34 10.21 12.55
CA GLY A 159 9.58 11.42 12.19
C GLY A 159 8.19 11.45 12.84
N ASP A 160 7.33 12.34 12.38
CA ASP A 160 5.97 12.52 12.93
C ASP A 160 5.15 11.22 12.89
N LEU A 161 5.25 10.45 11.79
CA LEU A 161 4.60 9.16 11.65
C LEU A 161 5.12 8.13 12.66
N GLY A 162 6.43 8.08 12.89
CA GLY A 162 7.01 7.17 13.87
C GLY A 162 6.61 7.51 15.31
N ILE A 163 6.55 8.80 15.64
CA ILE A 163 6.07 9.29 16.93
C ILE A 163 4.58 8.94 17.10
N ALA A 164 3.77 9.11 16.05
CA ALA A 164 2.35 8.74 16.06
C ALA A 164 2.16 7.24 16.32
N VAL A 165 3.00 6.37 15.73
CA VAL A 165 2.98 4.92 15.99
C VAL A 165 3.20 4.62 17.47
N LYS A 166 4.23 5.20 18.09
CA LYS A 166 4.49 5.00 19.51
C LYS A 166 3.31 5.43 20.37
N ARG A 167 2.79 6.64 20.16
CA ARG A 167 1.64 7.15 20.91
C ARG A 167 0.42 6.24 20.77
N THR A 168 0.17 5.72 19.57
CA THR A 168 -0.93 4.81 19.29
C THR A 168 -0.89 3.56 20.19
N PHE A 169 0.28 2.94 20.33
CA PHE A 169 0.44 1.73 21.15
C PHE A 169 0.60 2.01 22.65
N GLU A 170 1.08 3.20 23.04
CA GLU A 170 1.15 3.59 24.46
C GLU A 170 -0.24 3.95 25.03
N HIS A 171 -1.13 4.51 24.21
CA HIS A 171 -2.47 4.93 24.62
C HIS A 171 -3.51 3.80 24.55
N ASP A 172 -3.31 2.78 23.70
CA ASP A 172 -4.21 1.63 23.65
C ASP A 172 -3.94 0.64 24.79
N PHE A 173 -4.86 0.58 25.76
CA PHE A 173 -4.79 -0.34 26.90
C PHE A 173 -4.87 -1.83 26.48
N ARG A 174 -5.30 -2.13 25.25
CA ARG A 174 -5.34 -3.49 24.70
C ARG A 174 -4.11 -3.83 23.85
N SER A 175 -3.19 -2.89 23.66
CA SER A 175 -1.97 -3.13 22.88
C SER A 175 -1.11 -4.22 23.52
N ASP A 176 -0.80 -5.23 22.70
CA ASP A 176 0.14 -6.31 22.94
C ASP A 176 1.58 -5.93 22.55
N LYS A 177 1.85 -4.66 22.20
CA LYS A 177 3.14 -4.20 21.68
C LYS A 177 3.75 -3.09 22.52
N THR A 178 5.07 -3.12 22.66
CA THR A 178 5.88 -2.07 23.28
C THR A 178 6.91 -1.57 22.28
N ILE A 179 6.93 -0.26 22.00
CA ILE A 179 7.97 0.31 21.14
C ILE A 179 9.26 0.48 21.95
N VAL A 180 10.35 -0.15 21.50
CA VAL A 180 11.63 -0.19 22.25
C VAL A 180 12.75 0.61 21.60
N ALA A 181 12.67 0.89 20.30
CA ALA A 181 13.70 1.61 19.57
C ALA A 181 13.14 2.30 18.32
N TYR A 182 13.79 3.38 17.90
CA TYR A 182 13.62 3.97 16.57
C TYR A 182 14.83 3.66 15.69
N ILE A 183 14.60 3.51 14.40
CA ILE A 183 15.63 3.33 13.37
C ILE A 183 15.45 4.46 12.36
N ASP A 184 16.49 5.22 12.05
CA ASP A 184 16.44 6.30 11.05
C ASP A 184 17.86 6.48 10.47
N ASP A 185 17.96 6.69 9.17
CA ASP A 185 19.24 6.86 8.48
C ASP A 185 19.67 8.33 8.34
N ASN A 186 18.88 9.26 8.87
CA ASN A 186 19.29 10.65 9.00
C ASN A 186 20.38 10.80 10.08
N GLU A 187 21.60 11.13 9.67
CA GLU A 187 22.77 11.34 10.55
C GLU A 187 22.51 12.35 11.68
N GLU A 188 21.69 13.38 11.45
CA GLU A 188 21.36 14.36 12.48
C GLU A 188 20.52 13.78 13.62
N LYS A 189 19.81 12.67 13.39
CA LYS A 189 18.93 12.02 14.36
C LYS A 189 19.61 10.85 15.08
N ILE A 190 20.54 10.16 14.43
CA ILE A 190 21.21 8.98 14.98
C ILE A 190 21.87 9.31 16.32
N GLY A 191 21.69 8.44 17.31
CA GLY A 191 22.23 8.61 18.67
C GLY A 191 21.42 9.52 19.59
N LYS A 192 20.50 10.34 19.05
CA LYS A 192 19.54 11.13 19.85
C LYS A 192 18.41 10.25 20.38
N SER A 193 17.56 10.83 21.23
CA SER A 193 16.39 10.15 21.80
C SER A 193 15.10 10.93 21.59
N ILE A 194 14.03 10.24 21.22
CA ILE A 194 12.67 10.80 21.12
C ILE A 194 11.76 10.02 22.08
N ASP A 195 11.03 10.75 22.92
CA ASP A 195 10.18 10.20 23.98
C ASP A 195 10.90 9.14 24.86
N GLY A 196 12.20 9.33 25.13
CA GLY A 196 13.01 8.42 25.93
C GLY A 196 13.52 7.16 25.21
N LEU A 197 13.23 6.98 23.92
CA LEU A 197 13.79 5.89 23.10
C LEU A 197 14.93 6.40 22.23
N LYS A 198 16.02 5.64 22.13
CA LYS A 198 17.15 5.98 21.26
C LYS A 198 16.83 5.72 19.79
N ILE A 199 17.42 6.55 18.94
CA ILE A 199 17.41 6.41 17.49
C ILE A 199 18.73 5.75 17.07
N PHE A 200 18.63 4.67 16.33
CA PHE A 200 19.76 3.92 15.79
C PHE A 200 19.80 4.00 14.26
N ALA A 201 20.98 3.73 13.69
CA ALA A 201 21.13 3.60 12.25
C ALA A 201 20.57 2.24 11.75
N SER A 202 20.12 2.15 10.51
CA SER A 202 19.67 0.88 9.90
C SER A 202 20.75 -0.20 9.91
N LYS A 203 22.01 0.18 9.67
CA LYS A 203 23.17 -0.72 9.71
C LYS A 203 23.38 -1.44 11.06
N ASP A 204 22.89 -0.85 12.15
CA ASP A 204 23.01 -1.43 13.49
C ASP A 204 21.83 -2.36 13.82
N PHE A 205 20.87 -2.54 12.90
CA PHE A 205 19.60 -3.20 13.19
C PHE A 205 19.75 -4.60 13.78
N GLN A 206 20.63 -5.43 13.23
CA GLN A 206 20.94 -6.76 13.77
C GLN A 206 21.34 -6.70 15.26
N ARG A 207 22.25 -5.79 15.62
CA ARG A 207 22.69 -5.61 17.01
C ARG A 207 21.55 -5.16 17.93
N ILE A 208 20.60 -4.39 17.40
CA ILE A 208 19.43 -3.93 18.16
C ILE A 208 18.45 -5.08 18.38
N ILE A 209 18.25 -5.95 17.39
CA ILE A 209 17.42 -7.16 17.51
C ILE A 209 17.92 -8.00 18.68
N ASP A 210 19.22 -8.30 18.71
CA ASP A 210 19.83 -9.13 19.76
C ASP A 210 19.77 -8.44 21.14
N LYS A 211 20.00 -7.13 21.19
CA LYS A 211 20.06 -6.38 22.43
C LYS A 211 18.70 -6.16 23.08
N TYR A 212 17.67 -5.88 22.29
CA TYR A 212 16.34 -5.50 22.78
C TYR A 212 15.27 -6.58 22.55
N GLY A 213 15.62 -7.68 21.88
CA GLY A 213 14.70 -8.78 21.58
C GLY A 213 13.54 -8.32 20.71
N ILE A 214 13.81 -7.73 19.54
CA ILE A 214 12.76 -7.19 18.66
C ILE A 214 11.99 -8.33 17.99
N ASP A 215 10.67 -8.35 18.16
CA ASP A 215 9.75 -9.29 17.51
C ASP A 215 9.13 -8.72 16.22
N GLU A 216 9.00 -7.40 16.15
CA GLU A 216 8.29 -6.70 15.08
C GLU A 216 9.01 -5.42 14.61
N LEU A 217 9.02 -5.18 13.31
CA LEU A 217 9.51 -3.95 12.68
C LEU A 217 8.34 -3.22 12.02
N ILE A 218 8.08 -1.97 12.42
CA ILE A 218 7.04 -1.13 11.83
C ILE A 218 7.69 -0.09 10.92
N ILE A 219 7.40 -0.14 9.62
CA ILE A 219 7.86 0.85 8.65
C ILE A 219 6.93 2.07 8.70
N ALA A 220 7.43 3.17 9.29
CA ALA A 220 6.72 4.42 9.49
C ALA A 220 7.36 5.60 8.74
N SER A 221 8.02 5.34 7.61
CA SER A 221 8.59 6.37 6.74
C SER A 221 7.95 6.32 5.35
N SER A 222 7.47 7.47 4.87
CA SER A 222 6.93 7.63 3.51
C SER A 222 7.96 8.12 2.49
N ARG A 223 9.19 8.43 2.94
CA ARG A 223 10.28 8.98 2.10
C ARG A 223 11.51 8.08 2.06
N ILE A 224 11.39 6.85 2.55
CA ILE A 224 12.45 5.86 2.47
C ILE A 224 12.67 5.47 1.00
N ASP A 225 13.93 5.39 0.57
CA ASP A 225 14.24 4.82 -0.73
C ASP A 225 13.97 3.31 -0.72
N ILE A 226 13.77 2.75 -1.91
CA ILE A 226 13.30 1.36 -2.04
C ILE A 226 14.41 0.36 -1.75
N GLU A 227 15.66 0.70 -2.05
CA GLU A 227 16.80 -0.17 -1.78
C GLU A 227 17.01 -0.31 -0.27
N THR A 228 17.01 0.80 0.47
CA THR A 228 17.09 0.82 1.93
C THR A 228 15.86 0.15 2.56
N LYS A 229 14.66 0.41 2.03
CA LYS A 229 13.44 -0.26 2.48
C LYS A 229 13.53 -1.78 2.35
N ASN A 230 13.95 -2.27 1.20
CA ASN A 230 14.07 -3.70 0.97
C ASN A 230 15.22 -4.30 1.79
N ALA A 231 16.34 -3.59 1.96
CA ALA A 231 17.47 -4.03 2.78
C ALA A 231 17.06 -4.21 4.26
N ILE A 232 16.38 -3.24 4.86
CA ILE A 232 15.95 -3.36 6.27
C ILE A 232 14.89 -4.46 6.46
N ILE A 233 14.03 -4.67 5.46
CA ILE A 233 13.03 -5.74 5.49
C ILE A 233 13.70 -7.10 5.34
N ASP A 234 14.63 -7.25 4.41
CA ASP A 234 15.34 -8.51 4.21
C ASP A 234 16.14 -8.87 5.47
N GLN A 235 16.80 -7.91 6.13
CA GLN A 235 17.39 -8.09 7.45
C GLN A 235 16.37 -8.52 8.52
N ALA A 236 15.21 -7.86 8.59
CA ALA A 236 14.15 -8.24 9.53
C ALA A 236 13.70 -9.69 9.31
N LEU A 237 13.45 -10.07 8.06
CA LEU A 237 12.99 -11.41 7.69
C LEU A 237 14.06 -12.49 7.89
N GLU A 238 15.34 -12.17 7.76
CA GLU A 238 16.45 -13.08 8.11
C GLU A 238 16.52 -13.40 9.61
N HIS A 239 16.13 -12.46 10.45
CA HIS A 239 16.10 -12.62 11.90
C HIS A 239 14.72 -13.02 12.45
N ASN A 240 13.80 -13.47 11.59
CA ASN A 240 12.41 -13.84 11.95
C ASN A 240 11.61 -12.71 12.62
N VAL A 241 11.96 -11.45 12.32
CA VAL A 241 11.23 -10.27 12.79
C VAL A 241 10.06 -10.02 11.85
N ASN A 242 8.85 -9.89 12.40
CA ASN A 242 7.65 -9.64 11.61
C ASN A 242 7.62 -8.18 11.13
N VAL A 243 7.44 -7.98 9.83
CA VAL A 243 7.40 -6.63 9.25
C VAL A 243 5.97 -6.15 9.07
N LEU A 244 5.71 -4.94 9.59
CA LEU A 244 4.44 -4.23 9.54
C LEU A 244 4.62 -2.90 8.80
N THR A 245 3.56 -2.43 8.15
CA THR A 245 3.56 -1.15 7.41
C THR A 245 2.32 -0.32 7.73
N LEU A 246 2.47 1.00 7.60
CA LEU A 246 1.38 1.97 7.77
C LEU A 246 0.49 2.05 6.52
N PRO A 247 -0.79 2.43 6.67
CA PRO A 247 -1.62 2.77 5.52
C PRO A 247 -1.11 4.06 4.83
N PRO A 248 -1.51 4.31 3.58
CA PRO A 248 -1.28 5.60 2.93
C PRO A 248 -1.78 6.78 3.78
N VAL A 249 -1.05 7.89 3.80
CA VAL A 249 -1.30 9.05 4.68
C VAL A 249 -2.71 9.62 4.50
N ASN A 250 -3.25 9.60 3.29
CA ASN A 250 -4.62 10.05 2.99
C ASN A 250 -5.73 9.21 3.67
N LYS A 251 -5.42 8.01 4.18
CA LYS A 251 -6.33 7.17 4.96
C LYS A 251 -6.19 7.35 6.47
N ILE A 252 -5.26 8.20 6.93
CA ILE A 252 -5.09 8.54 8.34
C ILE A 252 -6.03 9.72 8.63
N MET A 253 -7.26 9.42 9.06
CA MET A 253 -8.26 10.43 9.35
C MET A 253 -7.85 11.28 10.56
N ASN A 254 -7.84 12.61 10.41
CA ASN A 254 -7.59 13.59 11.48
C ASN A 254 -6.27 13.42 12.26
N GLY A 255 -5.28 12.70 11.72
CA GLY A 255 -4.00 12.43 12.39
C GLY A 255 -4.06 11.30 13.43
N ASP A 256 -5.22 10.68 13.64
CA ASP A 256 -5.38 9.57 14.58
C ASP A 256 -5.15 8.23 13.86
N LEU A 257 -4.00 7.61 14.14
CA LEU A 257 -3.67 6.26 13.71
C LEU A 257 -4.25 5.25 14.70
N SER A 258 -4.94 4.23 14.21
CA SER A 258 -5.40 3.09 15.02
C SER A 258 -4.50 1.86 14.82
N PRO A 259 -4.32 1.00 15.84
CA PRO A 259 -3.56 -0.24 15.69
C PRO A 259 -4.08 -1.15 14.56
N SER A 260 -5.39 -1.15 14.31
CA SER A 260 -6.04 -1.96 13.27
C SER A 260 -5.65 -1.57 11.83
N GLN A 261 -5.17 -0.35 11.64
CA GLN A 261 -4.72 0.15 10.35
C GLN A 261 -3.29 -0.29 10.00
N ILE A 262 -2.50 -0.72 11.00
CA ILE A 262 -1.14 -1.22 10.82
C ILE A 262 -1.24 -2.67 10.35
N LYS A 263 -0.73 -2.95 9.15
CA LYS A 263 -0.92 -4.24 8.47
C LYS A 263 0.41 -4.94 8.25
N LYS A 264 0.38 -6.26 8.15
CA LYS A 264 1.52 -7.04 7.65
C LYS A 264 1.89 -6.54 6.26
N ILE A 265 3.19 -6.46 6.02
CA ILE A 265 3.69 -6.11 4.70
C ILE A 265 3.24 -7.16 3.68
N LYS A 266 2.86 -6.72 2.49
CA LYS A 266 2.47 -7.63 1.42
C LYS A 266 3.63 -7.85 0.46
N ILE A 267 3.55 -8.90 -0.35
CA ILE A 267 4.60 -9.21 -1.33
C ILE A 267 4.72 -8.12 -2.40
N GLU A 268 3.62 -7.44 -2.71
CA GLU A 268 3.62 -6.30 -3.64
C GLU A 268 4.41 -5.10 -3.13
N ASP A 269 4.56 -4.96 -1.81
CA ASP A 269 5.31 -3.86 -1.17
C ASP A 269 6.83 -4.09 -1.20
N LEU A 270 7.27 -5.30 -1.56
CA LEU A 270 8.67 -5.73 -1.67
C LEU A 270 9.21 -5.65 -3.10
N LEU A 271 8.43 -5.09 -4.03
CA LEU A 271 8.95 -4.82 -5.37
C LEU A 271 10.15 -3.88 -5.29
N GLU A 272 11.21 -4.23 -6.01
CA GLU A 272 12.45 -3.45 -6.11
C GLU A 272 12.31 -2.21 -7.03
N ARG A 273 11.10 -1.67 -7.21
CA ARG A 273 10.83 -0.52 -8.10
C ARG A 273 9.80 0.44 -7.49
N ALA A 274 9.96 1.72 -7.80
CA ALA A 274 9.03 2.75 -7.35
C ALA A 274 7.70 2.68 -8.10
N PRO A 275 6.55 2.84 -7.42
CA PRO A 275 5.28 2.96 -8.10
C PRO A 275 5.29 4.19 -8.99
N ILE A 276 4.87 4.02 -10.24
CA ILE A 276 4.82 5.10 -11.23
C ILE A 276 3.73 6.09 -10.83
N GLN A 277 4.08 7.37 -10.74
CA GLN A 277 3.10 8.45 -10.61
C GLN A 277 2.96 9.17 -11.95
N ILE A 278 1.87 8.90 -12.66
CA ILE A 278 1.50 9.63 -13.88
C ILE A 278 0.38 10.62 -13.54
N SER A 279 0.67 11.93 -13.62
CA SER A 279 -0.37 12.97 -13.64
C SER A 279 -0.76 13.22 -15.09
N ASN A 280 -2.00 12.91 -15.46
CA ASN A 280 -2.36 12.85 -16.87
C ASN A 280 -3.56 13.74 -17.22
N GLU A 281 -3.34 15.06 -17.18
CA GLU A 281 -4.32 16.06 -17.60
C GLU A 281 -4.72 15.87 -19.07
N LYS A 282 -3.78 15.49 -19.94
CA LYS A 282 -4.06 15.22 -21.37
C LYS A 282 -4.98 14.02 -21.60
N LEU A 283 -4.87 12.97 -20.77
CA LEU A 283 -5.75 11.80 -20.87
C LEU A 283 -7.19 12.14 -20.45
N MET A 284 -7.36 13.06 -19.50
CA MET A 284 -8.67 13.61 -19.16
C MET A 284 -9.33 14.23 -20.39
N ASP A 285 -8.61 15.11 -21.11
CA ASP A 285 -9.14 15.79 -22.29
C ASP A 285 -9.55 14.83 -23.41
N GLN A 286 -8.83 13.71 -23.58
CA GLN A 286 -9.17 12.71 -24.60
C GLN A 286 -10.38 11.84 -24.23
N ILE A 287 -10.53 11.45 -22.96
CA ILE A 287 -11.52 10.45 -22.51
C ILE A 287 -12.82 11.10 -22.03
N LYS A 288 -12.78 12.34 -21.54
CA LYS A 288 -13.96 13.02 -20.99
C LYS A 288 -15.09 13.09 -22.02
N GLY A 289 -16.29 12.69 -21.60
CA GLY A 289 -17.46 12.65 -22.46
C GLY A 289 -17.41 11.61 -23.60
N LYS A 290 -16.46 10.66 -23.56
CA LYS A 290 -16.37 9.58 -24.56
C LYS A 290 -17.00 8.29 -24.05
N ARG A 291 -17.33 7.42 -25.00
CA ARG A 291 -17.80 6.06 -24.77
C ARG A 291 -16.62 5.12 -24.94
N VAL A 292 -16.29 4.37 -23.91
CA VAL A 292 -15.09 3.52 -23.86
C VAL A 292 -15.51 2.07 -23.67
N LEU A 293 -15.11 1.19 -24.59
CA LEU A 293 -15.31 -0.25 -24.47
C LEU A 293 -14.07 -0.89 -23.84
N VAL A 294 -14.26 -1.68 -22.79
CA VAL A 294 -13.23 -2.54 -22.21
C VAL A 294 -13.66 -3.99 -22.39
N THR A 295 -12.95 -4.77 -23.21
CA THR A 295 -13.21 -6.21 -23.34
C THR A 295 -12.31 -6.99 -22.40
N GLY A 296 -12.78 -8.11 -21.87
CA GLY A 296 -12.08 -8.82 -20.79
C GLY A 296 -12.18 -8.02 -19.49
N ALA A 297 -13.27 -7.26 -19.32
CA ALA A 297 -13.46 -6.31 -18.24
C ALA A 297 -13.41 -6.99 -16.87
N ALA A 298 -13.84 -8.24 -16.75
CA ALA A 298 -13.81 -8.97 -15.48
C ALA A 298 -12.43 -9.61 -15.20
N GLY A 299 -11.49 -9.54 -16.14
CA GLY A 299 -10.10 -9.96 -15.96
C GLY A 299 -9.29 -8.99 -15.09
N SER A 300 -8.12 -9.43 -14.61
CA SER A 300 -7.27 -8.60 -13.72
C SER A 300 -6.82 -7.27 -14.33
N ILE A 301 -6.55 -7.24 -15.64
CA ILE A 301 -6.14 -6.01 -16.35
C ILE A 301 -7.37 -5.17 -16.73
N GLY A 302 -8.40 -5.79 -17.32
CA GLY A 302 -9.61 -5.08 -17.75
C GLY A 302 -10.35 -4.40 -16.59
N SER A 303 -10.41 -5.04 -15.42
CA SER A 303 -11.08 -4.48 -14.23
C SER A 303 -10.36 -3.25 -13.71
N GLU A 304 -9.03 -3.29 -13.63
CA GLU A 304 -8.23 -2.16 -13.18
C GLU A 304 -8.21 -1.03 -14.22
N ILE A 305 -8.17 -1.32 -15.53
CA ILE A 305 -8.38 -0.32 -16.59
C ILE A 305 -9.74 0.37 -16.40
N SER A 306 -10.81 -0.39 -16.19
CA SER A 306 -12.17 0.14 -15.99
C SER A 306 -12.28 1.04 -14.75
N LYS A 307 -11.57 0.67 -13.68
CA LYS A 307 -11.48 1.46 -12.44
C LYS A 307 -10.70 2.75 -12.61
N GLN A 308 -9.59 2.73 -13.36
CA GLN A 308 -8.79 3.92 -13.60
C GLN A 308 -9.49 4.89 -14.56
N LEU A 309 -10.17 4.36 -15.59
CA LEU A 309 -10.97 5.15 -16.54
C LEU A 309 -12.07 5.96 -15.85
N GLY A 310 -12.66 5.44 -14.76
CA GLY A 310 -13.70 6.15 -14.00
C GLY A 310 -13.28 7.49 -13.41
N ARG A 311 -11.98 7.76 -13.30
CA ARG A 311 -11.43 9.04 -12.83
C ARG A 311 -11.47 10.13 -13.90
N TYR A 312 -11.65 9.77 -15.17
CA TYR A 312 -11.55 10.69 -16.31
C TYR A 312 -12.92 11.14 -16.86
N GLU A 313 -14.00 10.90 -16.12
CA GLU A 313 -15.37 11.29 -16.48
C GLU A 313 -15.80 10.95 -17.93
N PRO A 314 -15.55 9.73 -18.44
CA PRO A 314 -16.13 9.31 -19.72
C PRO A 314 -17.66 9.35 -19.66
N GLN A 315 -18.31 9.57 -20.81
CA GLN A 315 -19.77 9.47 -20.93
C GLN A 315 -20.28 8.11 -20.46
N MET A 316 -19.56 7.03 -20.82
CA MET A 316 -19.92 5.66 -20.46
C MET A 316 -18.70 4.75 -20.60
N ILE A 317 -18.58 3.79 -19.69
CA ILE A 317 -17.63 2.67 -19.80
C ILE A 317 -18.44 1.39 -19.99
N ILE A 318 -18.27 0.74 -21.14
CA ILE A 318 -18.90 -0.54 -21.49
C ILE A 318 -17.97 -1.66 -21.03
N LEU A 319 -18.42 -2.46 -20.07
CA LEU A 319 -17.69 -3.59 -19.48
C LEU A 319 -18.10 -4.86 -20.21
N CYS A 320 -17.28 -5.35 -21.14
CA CYS A 320 -17.58 -6.54 -21.93
C CYS A 320 -16.78 -7.74 -21.43
N ASP A 321 -17.48 -8.80 -21.00
CA ASP A 321 -16.86 -10.06 -20.59
C ASP A 321 -17.86 -11.21 -20.69
N GLN A 322 -17.39 -12.45 -20.82
CA GLN A 322 -18.23 -13.65 -20.78
C GLN A 322 -18.48 -14.14 -19.35
N ALA A 323 -17.61 -13.75 -18.41
CA ALA A 323 -17.69 -14.18 -17.01
C ALA A 323 -18.73 -13.36 -16.24
N GLU A 324 -19.96 -13.88 -16.18
CA GLU A 324 -21.13 -13.22 -15.59
C GLU A 324 -20.89 -12.73 -14.15
N SER A 325 -20.55 -13.61 -13.21
CA SER A 325 -20.48 -13.22 -11.79
C SER A 325 -19.30 -12.28 -11.50
N PRO A 326 -18.09 -12.50 -12.04
CA PRO A 326 -16.99 -11.54 -11.95
C PRO A 326 -17.34 -10.16 -12.56
N LEU A 327 -18.08 -10.12 -13.67
CA LEU A 327 -18.51 -8.88 -14.30
C LEU A 327 -19.54 -8.13 -13.44
N HIS A 328 -20.49 -8.85 -12.83
CA HIS A 328 -21.47 -8.28 -11.91
C HIS A 328 -20.79 -7.66 -10.67
N ASN A 329 -19.87 -8.40 -10.03
CA ASN A 329 -19.14 -7.90 -8.87
C ASN A 329 -18.31 -6.66 -9.21
N LEU A 330 -17.65 -6.66 -10.38
CA LEU A 330 -16.91 -5.50 -10.85
C LEU A 330 -17.81 -4.27 -11.00
N GLN A 331 -19.01 -4.42 -11.56
CA GLN A 331 -19.94 -3.31 -11.73
C GLN A 331 -20.34 -2.70 -10.39
N LEU A 332 -20.66 -3.53 -9.38
CA LEU A 332 -20.99 -3.07 -8.04
C LEU A 332 -19.83 -2.31 -7.40
N ASP A 333 -18.62 -2.88 -7.42
CA ASP A 333 -17.42 -2.25 -6.87
C ASP A 333 -17.14 -0.88 -7.50
N LEU A 334 -17.33 -0.76 -8.82
CA LEU A 334 -17.12 0.48 -9.56
C LEU A 334 -18.20 1.53 -9.25
N GLN A 335 -19.46 1.12 -9.08
CA GLN A 335 -20.57 2.01 -8.73
C GLN A 335 -20.44 2.56 -7.31
N ASP A 336 -19.96 1.74 -6.37
CA ASP A 336 -19.68 2.17 -5.00
C ASP A 336 -18.55 3.21 -4.96
N GLN A 337 -17.53 3.03 -5.80
CA GLN A 337 -16.38 3.91 -5.86
C GLN A 337 -16.62 5.21 -6.65
N PHE A 338 -17.38 5.15 -7.75
CA PHE A 338 -17.59 6.26 -8.69
C PHE A 338 -19.08 6.47 -8.98
N LYS A 339 -19.81 7.01 -8.00
CA LYS A 339 -21.28 7.15 -8.03
C LYS A 339 -21.86 7.89 -9.24
N ASN A 340 -21.11 8.82 -9.83
CA ASN A 340 -21.55 9.63 -10.96
C ASN A 340 -21.11 9.07 -12.32
N GLN A 341 -20.31 8.00 -12.35
CA GLN A 341 -19.81 7.40 -13.58
C GLN A 341 -20.77 6.32 -14.07
N ILE A 342 -21.12 6.36 -15.36
CA ILE A 342 -21.96 5.34 -15.99
C ILE A 342 -21.10 4.15 -16.41
N TYR A 343 -21.39 3.00 -15.82
CA TYR A 343 -20.85 1.69 -16.19
C TYR A 343 -21.98 0.82 -16.74
N HIS A 344 -21.74 0.20 -17.90
CA HIS A 344 -22.70 -0.69 -18.54
C HIS A 344 -22.07 -2.07 -18.75
N SER A 345 -22.57 -3.07 -18.04
CA SER A 345 -22.13 -4.47 -18.20
C SER A 345 -22.77 -5.10 -19.42
N TYR A 346 -21.94 -5.72 -20.26
CA TYR A 346 -22.38 -6.40 -21.48
C TYR A 346 -21.78 -7.81 -21.51
N ILE A 347 -22.64 -8.82 -21.29
CA ILE A 347 -22.21 -10.22 -21.32
C ILE A 347 -22.05 -10.66 -22.78
N ALA A 348 -20.81 -10.95 -23.18
CA ALA A 348 -20.50 -11.44 -24.51
C ALA A 348 -19.15 -12.17 -24.57
N ASP A 349 -19.10 -13.18 -25.44
CA ASP A 349 -17.87 -13.78 -25.91
C ASP A 349 -17.35 -12.97 -27.11
N VAL A 350 -16.09 -12.55 -27.07
CA VAL A 350 -15.44 -11.79 -28.17
C VAL A 350 -15.35 -12.57 -29.47
N ARG A 351 -15.61 -13.88 -29.45
CA ARG A 351 -15.69 -14.74 -30.64
C ARG A 351 -17.04 -14.68 -31.35
N ASN A 352 -18.07 -14.13 -30.71
CA ASN A 352 -19.42 -14.06 -31.28
C ASN A 352 -19.57 -12.78 -32.11
N GLU A 353 -19.52 -12.92 -33.44
CA GLU A 353 -19.62 -11.79 -34.37
C GLU A 353 -20.93 -11.01 -34.21
N GLU A 354 -22.07 -11.68 -34.21
CA GLU A 354 -23.39 -11.03 -34.14
C GLU A 354 -23.51 -10.20 -32.86
N ARG A 355 -23.14 -10.79 -31.72
CA ARG A 355 -23.24 -10.14 -30.41
C ARG A 355 -22.27 -8.98 -30.25
N MET A 356 -21.07 -9.10 -30.82
CA MET A 356 -20.10 -8.00 -30.81
C MET A 356 -20.51 -6.89 -31.77
N ARG A 357 -21.04 -7.21 -32.95
CA ARG A 357 -21.56 -6.22 -33.89
C ARG A 357 -22.71 -5.43 -33.28
N GLU A 358 -23.65 -6.09 -32.61
CA GLU A 358 -24.75 -5.45 -31.87
C GLU A 358 -24.21 -4.45 -30.80
N LEU A 359 -23.16 -4.84 -30.07
CA LEU A 359 -22.49 -3.97 -29.10
C LEU A 359 -21.99 -2.69 -29.80
N PHE A 360 -21.23 -2.82 -30.88
CA PHE A 360 -20.67 -1.67 -31.59
C PHE A 360 -21.77 -0.79 -32.22
N GLN A 361 -22.82 -1.37 -32.78
CA GLN A 361 -23.97 -0.65 -33.32
C GLN A 361 -24.72 0.15 -32.25
N THR A 362 -24.94 -0.46 -31.09
CA THR A 362 -25.72 0.11 -29.99
C THR A 362 -24.94 1.21 -29.27
N PHE A 363 -23.70 0.92 -28.87
CA PHE A 363 -22.91 1.81 -28.01
C PHE A 363 -21.98 2.74 -28.77
N LYS A 364 -21.62 2.42 -30.02
CA LYS A 364 -20.71 3.22 -30.88
C LYS A 364 -19.47 3.71 -30.10
N PRO A 365 -18.63 2.80 -29.58
CA PRO A 365 -17.50 3.18 -28.73
C PRO A 365 -16.52 4.07 -29.50
N HIS A 366 -15.93 5.06 -28.83
CA HIS A 366 -14.87 5.89 -29.43
C HIS A 366 -13.48 5.31 -29.16
N TYR A 367 -13.34 4.59 -28.04
CA TYR A 367 -12.10 3.96 -27.61
C TYR A 367 -12.39 2.50 -27.26
N VAL A 368 -11.49 1.61 -27.65
CA VAL A 368 -11.53 0.20 -27.28
C VAL A 368 -10.24 -0.16 -26.57
N TYR A 369 -10.33 -0.64 -25.32
CA TYR A 369 -9.24 -1.29 -24.60
C TYR A 369 -9.47 -2.80 -24.62
N HIS A 370 -8.70 -3.49 -25.46
CA HIS A 370 -8.85 -4.92 -25.67
C HIS A 370 -7.92 -5.72 -24.74
N ALA A 371 -8.48 -6.21 -23.62
CA ALA A 371 -7.79 -7.05 -22.63
C ALA A 371 -8.35 -8.49 -22.54
N ALA A 372 -9.29 -8.88 -23.41
CA ALA A 372 -9.82 -10.24 -23.46
C ALA A 372 -8.81 -11.18 -24.14
N ALA A 373 -8.33 -12.19 -23.41
CA ALA A 373 -7.46 -13.23 -23.95
C ALA A 373 -7.38 -14.44 -23.00
N TYR A 374 -7.05 -15.60 -23.55
CA TYR A 374 -6.52 -16.72 -22.76
C TYR A 374 -5.00 -16.56 -22.59
N LYS A 375 -4.54 -16.62 -21.34
CA LYS A 375 -3.13 -16.33 -20.97
C LYS A 375 -2.35 -17.50 -20.40
N HIS A 376 -3.00 -18.60 -20.03
CA HIS A 376 -2.33 -19.71 -19.34
C HIS A 376 -1.54 -20.57 -20.34
N VAL A 377 -0.21 -20.45 -20.33
CA VAL A 377 0.68 -21.19 -21.25
C VAL A 377 0.37 -22.69 -21.29
N PRO A 378 0.33 -23.44 -20.17
CA PRO A 378 0.08 -24.88 -20.25
C PRO A 378 -1.32 -25.23 -20.80
N MET A 379 -2.32 -24.37 -20.55
CA MET A 379 -3.67 -24.60 -21.06
C MET A 379 -3.73 -24.41 -22.58
N MET A 380 -3.00 -23.42 -23.11
CA MET A 380 -2.96 -23.12 -24.54
C MET A 380 -2.05 -24.06 -25.32
N GLU A 381 -1.01 -24.61 -24.69
CA GLU A 381 -0.26 -25.74 -25.26
C GLU A 381 -1.17 -26.96 -25.47
N ASN A 382 -2.05 -27.26 -24.51
CA ASN A 382 -2.98 -28.38 -24.61
C ASN A 382 -4.19 -28.09 -25.51
N HIS A 383 -4.58 -26.82 -25.65
CA HIS A 383 -5.74 -26.38 -26.43
C HIS A 383 -5.39 -25.23 -27.40
N PRO A 384 -4.52 -25.44 -28.40
CA PRO A 384 -4.13 -24.38 -29.34
C PRO A 384 -5.30 -23.78 -30.10
N SER A 385 -6.27 -24.62 -30.49
CA SER A 385 -7.46 -24.18 -31.21
C SER A 385 -8.25 -23.10 -30.46
N GLU A 386 -8.42 -23.26 -29.15
CA GLU A 386 -9.11 -22.27 -28.30
C GLU A 386 -8.28 -21.00 -28.13
N GLY A 387 -6.95 -21.13 -28.01
CA GLY A 387 -6.05 -19.98 -28.00
C GLY A 387 -6.15 -19.16 -29.29
N VAL A 388 -6.16 -19.81 -30.45
CA VAL A 388 -6.29 -19.14 -31.75
C VAL A 388 -7.67 -18.50 -31.91
N LYS A 389 -8.77 -19.21 -31.62
CA LYS A 389 -10.12 -18.66 -31.70
C LYS A 389 -10.30 -17.39 -30.86
N THR A 390 -9.83 -17.41 -29.61
CA THR A 390 -10.00 -16.27 -28.70
C THR A 390 -8.99 -15.17 -28.97
N ASN A 391 -7.69 -15.47 -28.94
CA ASN A 391 -6.64 -14.45 -28.98
C ASN A 391 -6.42 -13.90 -30.39
N VAL A 392 -6.54 -14.73 -31.43
CA VAL A 392 -6.35 -14.30 -32.83
C VAL A 392 -7.68 -13.83 -33.41
N PHE A 393 -8.67 -14.72 -33.51
CA PHE A 393 -9.92 -14.39 -34.20
C PHE A 393 -10.83 -13.44 -33.41
N GLY A 394 -10.81 -13.48 -32.08
CA GLY A 394 -11.45 -12.45 -31.26
C GLY A 394 -10.84 -11.06 -31.48
N THR A 395 -9.50 -10.96 -31.53
CA THR A 395 -8.82 -9.70 -31.86
C THR A 395 -9.13 -9.26 -33.30
N TYR A 396 -9.09 -10.18 -34.27
CA TYR A 396 -9.41 -9.93 -35.67
C TYR A 396 -10.81 -9.33 -35.82
N LEU A 397 -11.82 -9.95 -35.21
CA LEU A 397 -13.21 -9.48 -35.25
C LEU A 397 -13.34 -8.08 -34.65
N LEU A 398 -12.81 -7.87 -33.44
CA LEU A 398 -12.88 -6.58 -32.75
C LEU A 398 -12.15 -5.47 -33.51
N ALA A 399 -11.01 -5.79 -34.14
CA ALA A 399 -10.25 -4.84 -34.94
C ALA A 399 -11.03 -4.42 -36.20
N ASN A 400 -11.66 -5.37 -36.90
CA ASN A 400 -12.49 -5.05 -38.06
C ASN A 400 -13.74 -4.25 -37.69
N LEU A 401 -14.42 -4.61 -36.59
CA LEU A 401 -15.56 -3.82 -36.08
C LEU A 401 -15.11 -2.42 -35.65
N ALA A 402 -13.92 -2.27 -35.08
CA ALA A 402 -13.39 -0.96 -34.71
C ALA A 402 -13.23 -0.04 -35.94
N VAL A 403 -12.76 -0.60 -37.07
CA VAL A 403 -12.66 0.13 -38.34
C VAL A 403 -14.04 0.44 -38.90
N GLU A 404 -14.94 -0.55 -38.96
CA GLU A 404 -16.29 -0.41 -39.51
C GLU A 404 -17.11 0.67 -38.78
N PHE A 405 -16.97 0.75 -37.46
CA PHE A 405 -17.70 1.71 -36.62
C PHE A 405 -16.87 2.95 -36.25
N GLU A 406 -15.78 3.21 -36.97
CA GLU A 406 -14.96 4.42 -36.86
C GLU A 406 -14.45 4.71 -35.43
N VAL A 407 -14.06 3.67 -34.69
CA VAL A 407 -13.38 3.82 -33.40
C VAL A 407 -12.13 4.67 -33.58
N SER A 408 -11.91 5.65 -32.72
CA SER A 408 -10.76 6.55 -32.82
C SER A 408 -9.44 5.86 -32.45
N LYS A 409 -9.43 5.10 -31.34
CA LYS A 409 -8.26 4.35 -30.88
C LYS A 409 -8.64 2.96 -30.38
N PHE A 410 -7.90 1.96 -30.85
CA PHE A 410 -7.94 0.58 -30.39
C PHE A 410 -6.63 0.25 -29.68
N VAL A 411 -6.68 0.06 -28.37
CA VAL A 411 -5.53 -0.28 -27.53
C VAL A 411 -5.54 -1.78 -27.26
N PHE A 412 -4.56 -2.49 -27.84
CA PHE A 412 -4.37 -3.92 -27.71
C PHE A 412 -3.38 -4.25 -26.59
N VAL A 413 -3.86 -4.97 -25.56
CA VAL A 413 -3.00 -5.46 -24.48
C VAL A 413 -2.31 -6.75 -24.92
N SER A 414 -0.99 -6.67 -25.13
CA SER A 414 -0.11 -7.80 -25.45
C SER A 414 0.79 -8.17 -24.25
N THR A 415 1.81 -8.99 -24.48
CA THR A 415 2.68 -9.58 -23.44
C THR A 415 4.10 -9.74 -23.97
N ASP A 416 5.08 -9.70 -23.07
CA ASP A 416 6.47 -10.13 -23.32
C ASP A 416 6.58 -11.49 -24.02
N LYS A 417 5.64 -12.42 -23.77
CA LYS A 417 5.64 -13.77 -24.37
C LYS A 417 5.36 -13.79 -25.87
N ALA A 418 4.92 -12.67 -26.45
CA ALA A 418 4.79 -12.50 -27.89
C ALA A 418 6.15 -12.27 -28.57
N VAL A 419 7.19 -11.94 -27.80
CA VAL A 419 8.57 -11.75 -28.29
C VAL A 419 9.27 -13.10 -28.35
N ASN A 420 9.75 -13.47 -29.54
CA ASN A 420 10.39 -14.78 -29.81
C ASN A 420 9.62 -15.92 -29.13
N PRO A 421 8.32 -16.09 -29.47
CA PRO A 421 7.44 -16.93 -28.69
C PRO A 421 7.97 -18.36 -28.65
N THR A 422 7.92 -19.00 -27.49
CA THR A 422 8.28 -20.42 -27.31
C THR A 422 7.08 -21.31 -27.02
N ASN A 423 5.90 -20.71 -27.00
CA ASN A 423 4.64 -21.34 -26.68
C ASN A 423 3.51 -20.80 -27.55
N VAL A 424 2.47 -21.61 -27.68
CA VAL A 424 1.25 -21.35 -28.43
C VAL A 424 0.58 -20.07 -27.94
N MET A 425 0.50 -19.83 -26.62
CA MET A 425 -0.14 -18.63 -26.07
C MET A 425 0.55 -17.36 -26.58
N GLY A 426 1.88 -17.27 -26.44
CA GLY A 426 2.69 -16.18 -26.95
C GLY A 426 2.56 -16.01 -28.46
N ALA A 427 2.61 -17.11 -29.21
CA ALA A 427 2.45 -17.10 -30.66
C ALA A 427 1.08 -16.57 -31.11
N THR A 428 -0.02 -16.92 -30.42
CA THR A 428 -1.35 -16.35 -30.74
C THR A 428 -1.39 -14.83 -30.54
N LYS A 429 -0.75 -14.32 -29.49
CA LYS A 429 -0.64 -12.87 -29.26
C LYS A 429 0.21 -12.20 -30.32
N ARG A 430 1.32 -12.83 -30.73
CA ARG A 430 2.18 -12.34 -31.81
C ARG A 430 1.46 -12.28 -33.16
N ILE A 431 0.65 -13.28 -33.50
CA ILE A 431 -0.20 -13.27 -34.71
C ILE A 431 -1.20 -12.11 -34.65
N ALA A 432 -1.85 -11.92 -33.50
CA ALA A 432 -2.78 -10.81 -33.31
C ALA A 432 -2.10 -9.44 -33.42
N GLU A 433 -0.88 -9.27 -32.89
CA GLU A 433 -0.05 -8.07 -33.08
C GLU A 433 0.23 -7.81 -34.57
N LYS A 434 0.67 -8.84 -35.30
CA LYS A 434 0.96 -8.74 -36.74
C LYS A 434 -0.27 -8.25 -37.51
N TYR A 435 -1.46 -8.77 -37.17
CA TYR A 435 -2.70 -8.38 -37.83
C TYR A 435 -3.09 -6.92 -37.54
N VAL A 436 -3.13 -6.49 -36.27
CA VAL A 436 -3.53 -5.10 -35.96
C VAL A 436 -2.53 -4.07 -36.47
N GLN A 437 -1.23 -4.41 -36.51
CA GLN A 437 -0.22 -3.55 -37.09
C GLN A 437 -0.34 -3.45 -38.61
N SER A 438 -0.47 -4.58 -39.32
CA SER A 438 -0.59 -4.55 -40.78
C SER A 438 -1.87 -3.84 -41.20
N LEU A 439 -2.98 -4.03 -40.46
CA LEU A 439 -4.23 -3.31 -40.66
C LEU A 439 -4.05 -1.79 -40.46
N ASN A 440 -3.38 -1.35 -39.40
CA ASN A 440 -3.09 0.07 -39.18
C ASN A 440 -2.30 0.70 -40.34
N ASN A 441 -1.26 0.01 -40.80
CA ASN A 441 -0.39 0.50 -41.88
C ASN A 441 -1.17 0.57 -43.20
N TYR A 442 -1.97 -0.46 -43.50
CA TYR A 442 -2.86 -0.47 -44.65
C TYR A 442 -3.82 0.73 -44.64
N LEU A 443 -4.55 0.92 -43.53
CA LEU A 443 -5.48 2.06 -43.36
C LEU A 443 -4.78 3.41 -43.47
N SER A 444 -3.57 3.54 -42.92
CA SER A 444 -2.79 4.77 -43.00
C SER A 444 -2.42 5.11 -44.45
N ASN A 445 -2.07 4.10 -45.25
CA ASN A 445 -1.74 4.27 -46.66
C ASN A 445 -2.95 4.64 -47.51
N ILE A 446 -4.11 4.01 -47.28
CA ILE A 446 -5.32 4.27 -48.09
C ILE A 446 -6.04 5.57 -47.70
N ASN A 447 -6.06 5.93 -46.43
CA ASN A 447 -6.87 7.05 -45.91
C ASN A 447 -6.03 8.25 -45.44
N GLY A 448 -4.73 8.27 -45.72
CA GLY A 448 -3.82 9.35 -45.29
C GLY A 448 -3.76 9.52 -43.78
N GLY A 449 -3.82 8.41 -43.04
CA GLY A 449 -3.83 8.40 -41.57
C GLY A 449 -5.18 8.80 -40.91
N ARG A 450 -6.26 8.93 -41.69
CA ARG A 450 -7.62 9.13 -41.16
C ARG A 450 -8.31 7.78 -40.96
N GLY A 451 -8.59 7.42 -39.71
CA GLY A 451 -9.26 6.16 -39.37
C GLY A 451 -8.88 5.67 -37.97
N THR A 452 -9.23 4.41 -37.67
CA THR A 452 -8.90 3.77 -36.40
C THR A 452 -7.40 3.62 -36.22
N LYS A 453 -6.87 4.16 -35.12
CA LYS A 453 -5.48 4.01 -34.73
C LYS A 453 -5.32 2.78 -33.85
N PHE A 454 -4.43 1.87 -34.22
CA PHE A 454 -4.12 0.69 -33.41
C PHE A 454 -2.86 0.92 -32.59
N ILE A 455 -2.99 0.79 -31.28
CA ILE A 455 -1.90 0.93 -30.31
C ILE A 455 -1.70 -0.41 -29.64
N THR A 456 -0.48 -0.93 -29.62
CA THR A 456 -0.17 -2.18 -28.91
C THR A 456 0.70 -1.91 -27.69
N THR A 457 0.47 -2.61 -26.59
CA THR A 457 1.31 -2.51 -25.38
C THR A 457 1.85 -3.88 -24.99
N ARG A 458 3.17 -4.01 -24.79
CA ARG A 458 3.85 -5.20 -24.27
C ARG A 458 4.39 -4.92 -22.88
N PHE A 459 4.08 -5.82 -21.95
CA PHE A 459 4.67 -5.82 -20.61
C PHE A 459 4.72 -7.24 -20.05
N GLY A 460 5.52 -7.39 -19.00
CA GLY A 460 5.76 -8.68 -18.35
C GLY A 460 4.68 -9.09 -17.35
N ASN A 461 5.07 -9.91 -16.38
CA ASN A 461 4.12 -10.43 -15.41
C ASN A 461 3.59 -9.31 -14.50
N VAL A 462 2.33 -9.48 -14.09
CA VAL A 462 1.65 -8.56 -13.18
C VAL A 462 1.32 -9.29 -11.89
N LEU A 463 1.76 -8.72 -10.76
CA LEU A 463 1.61 -9.32 -9.43
C LEU A 463 0.14 -9.56 -9.07
N GLY A 464 -0.12 -10.67 -8.39
CA GLY A 464 -1.44 -10.98 -7.85
C GLY A 464 -2.53 -11.20 -8.91
N SER A 465 -2.19 -11.23 -10.20
CA SER A 465 -3.17 -11.50 -11.25
C SER A 465 -3.74 -12.92 -11.14
N ASN A 466 -4.98 -13.12 -11.61
CA ASN A 466 -5.69 -14.39 -11.49
C ASN A 466 -4.85 -15.55 -12.06
N GLY A 467 -4.73 -16.63 -11.30
CA GLY A 467 -3.98 -17.83 -11.68
C GLY A 467 -2.46 -17.64 -11.82
N SER A 468 -1.88 -16.57 -11.26
CA SER A 468 -0.43 -16.35 -11.23
C SER A 468 0.27 -17.14 -10.12
N VAL A 469 1.60 -17.08 -10.10
CA VAL A 469 2.45 -17.81 -9.15
C VAL A 469 2.21 -17.41 -7.69
N ILE A 470 1.87 -16.14 -7.42
CA ILE A 470 1.70 -15.63 -6.05
C ILE A 470 0.46 -16.22 -5.37
N PRO A 471 -0.75 -16.16 -5.95
CA PRO A 471 -1.90 -16.87 -5.40
C PRO A 471 -1.64 -18.36 -5.18
N ARG A 472 -0.88 -19.00 -6.09
CA ARG A 472 -0.51 -20.41 -5.96
C ARG A 472 0.41 -20.67 -4.77
N PHE A 473 1.46 -19.85 -4.59
CA PHE A 473 2.36 -19.97 -3.44
C PHE A 473 1.65 -19.70 -2.14
N LYS A 474 0.78 -18.69 -2.10
CA LYS A 474 -0.04 -18.40 -0.93
C LYS A 474 -0.91 -19.60 -0.55
N ASP A 475 -1.65 -20.17 -1.50
CA ASP A 475 -2.44 -21.39 -1.27
C ASP A 475 -1.60 -22.59 -0.82
N GLN A 476 -0.38 -22.76 -1.37
CA GLN A 476 0.54 -23.81 -0.93
C GLN A 476 1.01 -23.60 0.51
N ILE A 477 1.37 -22.36 0.86
CA ILE A 477 1.84 -22.00 2.20
C ILE A 477 0.72 -22.17 3.22
N ASP A 478 -0.49 -21.69 2.90
CA ASP A 478 -1.68 -21.82 3.75
C ASP A 478 -2.04 -23.31 4.00
N LYS A 479 -1.69 -24.20 3.07
CA LYS A 479 -1.85 -25.66 3.18
C LYS A 479 -0.66 -26.39 3.82
N GLY A 480 0.40 -25.68 4.22
CA GLY A 480 1.60 -26.26 4.86
C GLY A 480 2.70 -26.73 3.90
N GLY A 481 2.59 -26.43 2.60
CA GLY A 481 3.58 -26.76 1.58
C GLY A 481 3.43 -28.15 0.94
N PRO A 482 4.41 -28.58 0.13
CA PRO A 482 5.56 -27.82 -0.34
C PRO A 482 5.18 -26.72 -1.34
N VAL A 483 5.99 -25.66 -1.40
CA VAL A 483 5.91 -24.65 -2.47
C VAL A 483 6.61 -25.20 -3.71
N THR A 484 5.94 -25.14 -4.87
CA THR A 484 6.48 -25.73 -6.11
C THR A 484 7.04 -24.67 -7.03
N VAL A 485 8.36 -24.68 -7.22
CA VAL A 485 9.06 -23.82 -8.20
C VAL A 485 9.39 -24.66 -9.43
N THR A 486 9.33 -24.10 -10.62
CA THR A 486 9.60 -24.86 -11.86
C THR A 486 11.10 -25.12 -12.02
N HIS A 487 11.93 -24.09 -11.91
CA HIS A 487 13.39 -24.21 -12.03
C HIS A 487 14.11 -23.26 -11.04
N PRO A 488 15.27 -23.62 -10.48
CA PRO A 488 16.01 -22.76 -9.53
C PRO A 488 16.41 -21.40 -10.11
N ASP A 489 16.75 -21.35 -11.39
CA ASP A 489 17.21 -20.12 -12.06
C ASP A 489 16.12 -19.35 -12.80
N ILE A 490 14.84 -19.76 -12.72
CA ILE A 490 13.78 -19.07 -13.43
C ILE A 490 13.56 -17.66 -12.87
N THR A 491 13.60 -16.65 -13.74
CA THR A 491 13.32 -15.26 -13.36
C THR A 491 12.14 -14.70 -14.12
N ARG A 492 11.44 -13.75 -13.51
CA ARG A 492 10.36 -13.01 -14.16
C ARG A 492 10.42 -11.53 -13.80
N TYR A 493 10.02 -10.72 -14.76
CA TYR A 493 9.76 -9.30 -14.56
C TYR A 493 8.40 -9.10 -13.92
N PHE A 494 8.32 -8.22 -12.93
CA PHE A 494 7.07 -7.93 -12.23
C PHE A 494 6.78 -6.45 -12.16
N MET A 495 5.51 -6.12 -12.30
CA MET A 495 4.95 -4.83 -11.96
C MET A 495 3.59 -5.01 -11.27
N THR A 496 3.06 -3.97 -10.65
CA THR A 496 1.72 -4.04 -10.03
C THR A 496 0.61 -3.89 -11.08
N ILE A 497 -0.59 -4.42 -10.80
CA ILE A 497 -1.76 -4.26 -11.71
C ILE A 497 -2.08 -2.78 -11.95
N PRO A 498 -2.19 -1.92 -10.91
CA PRO A 498 -2.50 -0.51 -11.13
C PRO A 498 -1.47 0.19 -12.01
N GLU A 499 -0.19 -0.09 -11.78
CA GLU A 499 0.91 0.48 -12.56
C GLU A 499 0.88 0.04 -14.03
N ALA A 500 0.67 -1.25 -14.30
CA ALA A 500 0.56 -1.77 -15.66
C ALA A 500 -0.58 -1.07 -16.41
N CYS A 501 -1.76 -0.98 -15.79
CA CYS A 501 -2.93 -0.38 -16.39
C CYS A 501 -2.73 1.13 -16.62
N GLN A 502 -2.02 1.81 -15.71
CA GLN A 502 -1.73 3.23 -15.87
C GLN A 502 -0.81 3.49 -17.07
N LEU A 503 0.20 2.64 -17.30
CA LEU A 503 1.02 2.69 -18.50
C LEU A 503 0.26 2.33 -19.77
N VAL A 504 -0.68 1.36 -19.72
CA VAL A 504 -1.57 1.04 -20.86
C VAL A 504 -2.43 2.24 -21.24
N LEU A 505 -3.02 2.93 -20.26
CA LEU A 505 -3.81 4.13 -20.48
C LEU A 505 -2.96 5.25 -21.09
N GLU A 506 -1.74 5.46 -20.59
CA GLU A 506 -0.83 6.48 -21.10
C GLU A 506 -0.28 6.16 -22.50
N ALA A 507 0.02 4.89 -22.80
CA ALA A 507 0.35 4.44 -24.15
C ALA A 507 -0.81 4.69 -25.12
N GLY A 508 -2.05 4.38 -24.71
CA GLY A 508 -3.24 4.69 -25.50
C GLY A 508 -3.45 6.18 -25.73
N ASN A 509 -3.11 7.03 -24.75
CA ASN A 509 -3.18 8.48 -24.85
C ASN A 509 -2.17 9.04 -25.87
N MET A 510 -0.92 8.58 -25.82
CA MET A 510 0.16 9.12 -26.64
C MET A 510 0.27 8.50 -28.04
N GLY A 511 -0.23 7.28 -28.24
CA GLY A 511 -0.10 6.57 -29.51
C GLY A 511 -0.87 7.23 -30.65
N ASN A 512 -0.23 7.24 -31.82
CA ASN A 512 -0.75 7.82 -33.06
C ASN A 512 -1.16 6.76 -34.10
N GLY A 513 -0.97 5.48 -33.80
CA GLY A 513 -1.29 4.33 -34.64
C GLY A 513 -0.04 3.61 -35.12
N GLY A 514 -0.03 2.28 -35.02
CA GLY A 514 1.04 1.40 -35.50
C GLY A 514 2.14 1.14 -34.47
N GLU A 515 2.20 1.92 -33.38
CA GLU A 515 3.22 1.74 -32.35
C GLU A 515 2.99 0.50 -31.48
N ILE A 516 4.09 -0.19 -31.16
CA ILE A 516 4.15 -1.17 -30.07
C ILE A 516 4.93 -0.51 -28.93
N PHE A 517 4.23 -0.21 -27.84
CA PHE A 517 4.83 0.32 -26.62
C PHE A 517 5.34 -0.82 -25.74
N VAL A 518 6.57 -0.71 -25.26
CA VAL A 518 7.21 -1.64 -24.33
C VAL A 518 7.49 -0.90 -23.04
N PHE A 519 7.08 -1.49 -21.92
CA PHE A 519 7.24 -0.86 -20.61
C PHE A 519 8.56 -1.29 -19.96
N ASP A 520 9.24 -0.35 -19.32
CA ASP A 520 10.37 -0.66 -18.45
C ASP A 520 9.85 -1.40 -17.22
N MET A 521 10.24 -2.67 -17.11
CA MET A 521 9.84 -3.56 -16.03
C MET A 521 10.81 -3.56 -14.84
N GLY A 522 11.94 -2.88 -14.91
CA GLY A 522 12.98 -2.89 -13.87
C GLY A 522 13.74 -4.22 -13.82
N LYS A 523 14.23 -4.59 -12.64
CA LYS A 523 15.03 -5.81 -12.45
C LYS A 523 14.13 -7.07 -12.46
N SER A 524 14.62 -8.15 -13.05
CA SER A 524 13.96 -9.45 -12.99
C SER A 524 14.18 -10.10 -11.62
N VAL A 525 13.18 -10.83 -11.13
CA VAL A 525 13.20 -11.48 -9.81
C VAL A 525 13.23 -12.99 -9.98
N LYS A 526 14.13 -13.67 -9.26
CA LYS A 526 14.16 -15.14 -9.17
C LYS A 526 12.90 -15.65 -8.46
N ILE A 527 12.20 -16.59 -9.08
CA ILE A 527 10.95 -17.13 -8.50
C ILE A 527 11.21 -17.90 -7.20
N VAL A 528 12.38 -18.53 -7.06
CA VAL A 528 12.77 -19.18 -5.81
C VAL A 528 12.95 -18.19 -4.66
N ASP A 529 13.46 -16.99 -4.94
CA ASP A 529 13.65 -15.97 -3.91
C ASP A 529 12.31 -15.32 -3.54
N LEU A 530 11.41 -15.14 -4.51
CA LEU A 530 10.02 -14.80 -4.26
C LEU A 530 9.33 -15.82 -3.33
N ALA A 531 9.49 -17.12 -3.60
CA ALA A 531 8.97 -18.19 -2.76
C ALA A 531 9.51 -18.11 -1.32
N LYS A 532 10.83 -17.97 -1.15
CA LYS A 532 11.46 -17.82 0.17
C LYS A 532 10.90 -16.61 0.92
N LYS A 533 10.77 -15.45 0.26
CA LYS A 533 10.22 -14.23 0.88
C LYS A 533 8.77 -14.44 1.32
N MET A 534 7.93 -15.07 0.49
CA MET A 534 6.53 -15.36 0.85
C MET A 534 6.40 -16.33 2.04
N ILE A 535 7.25 -17.35 2.13
CA ILE A 535 7.30 -18.27 3.26
C ILE A 535 7.66 -17.51 4.55
N LYS A 536 8.72 -16.67 4.50
CA LYS A 536 9.15 -15.84 5.64
C LYS A 536 8.06 -14.86 6.10
N LEU A 537 7.40 -14.17 5.16
CA LEU A 537 6.29 -13.26 5.46
C LEU A 537 5.09 -13.95 6.14
N SER A 538 4.95 -15.25 5.94
CA SER A 538 3.92 -16.07 6.56
C SER A 538 4.32 -16.57 7.97
N GLY A 539 5.53 -16.25 8.43
CA GLY A 539 6.06 -16.66 9.72
C GLY A 539 6.73 -18.04 9.72
N HIS A 540 7.11 -18.54 8.54
CA HIS A 540 7.73 -19.85 8.36
C HIS A 540 9.18 -19.72 7.85
N THR A 541 10.01 -20.71 8.15
CA THR A 541 11.39 -20.81 7.68
C THR A 541 11.46 -21.64 6.40
N PRO A 542 11.93 -21.07 5.26
CA PRO A 542 12.10 -21.82 4.02
C PRO A 542 13.01 -23.05 4.19
N PHE A 543 12.67 -24.16 3.54
CA PHE A 543 13.37 -25.46 3.58
C PHE A 543 13.39 -26.16 4.94
N LYS A 544 12.83 -25.56 5.99
CA LYS A 544 12.71 -26.18 7.32
C LYS A 544 11.25 -26.39 7.71
N ASP A 545 10.47 -25.31 7.75
CA ASP A 545 9.05 -25.37 8.07
C ASP A 545 8.21 -25.65 6.82
N ILE A 546 8.63 -25.10 5.68
CA ILE A 546 7.99 -25.32 4.36
C ILE A 546 9.08 -25.63 3.33
N GLU A 547 9.01 -26.83 2.74
CA GLU A 547 9.89 -27.25 1.65
C GLU A 547 9.60 -26.50 0.34
N ILE A 548 10.64 -26.18 -0.43
CA ILE A 548 10.52 -25.72 -1.82
C ILE A 548 10.96 -26.86 -2.74
N LYS A 549 10.02 -27.38 -3.54
CA LYS A 549 10.26 -28.48 -4.48
C LYS A 549 10.39 -27.96 -5.91
N PHE A 550 11.47 -28.34 -6.60
CA PHE A 550 11.64 -28.07 -8.02
C PHE A 550 10.90 -29.10 -8.86
N THR A 551 10.09 -28.64 -9.81
CA THR A 551 9.14 -29.48 -10.58
C THR A 551 9.51 -29.64 -12.06
N GLY A 552 10.54 -28.95 -12.52
CA GLY A 552 10.92 -28.88 -13.93
C GLY A 552 10.20 -27.74 -14.66
N LEU A 553 10.76 -27.34 -15.81
CA LEU A 553 10.11 -26.39 -16.71
C LEU A 553 8.92 -27.06 -17.38
N ARG A 554 7.83 -26.31 -17.54
CA ARG A 554 6.62 -26.79 -18.21
C ARG A 554 6.74 -26.63 -19.73
N PRO A 555 5.89 -27.32 -20.50
CA PRO A 555 5.78 -27.08 -21.94
C PRO A 555 5.56 -25.60 -22.25
N GLY A 556 6.39 -25.08 -23.14
CA GLY A 556 6.37 -23.71 -23.62
C GLY A 556 6.98 -22.67 -22.67
N GLU A 557 7.47 -23.07 -21.49
CA GLU A 557 7.95 -22.15 -20.47
C GLU A 557 9.42 -21.76 -20.66
N LYS A 558 9.68 -20.45 -20.78
CA LYS A 558 11.05 -19.91 -20.83
C LYS A 558 11.70 -19.86 -19.45
N LEU A 559 13.01 -20.06 -19.40
CA LEU A 559 13.80 -19.80 -18.19
C LEU A 559 13.89 -18.29 -17.88
N TYR A 560 14.12 -17.49 -18.93
CA TYR A 560 14.19 -16.03 -18.88
C TYR A 560 13.23 -15.46 -19.93
N GLU A 561 12.45 -14.44 -19.57
CA GLU A 561 11.60 -13.73 -20.53
C GLU A 561 12.40 -12.59 -21.17
N GLU A 562 12.08 -12.27 -22.43
CA GLU A 562 12.67 -11.17 -23.19
C GLU A 562 11.64 -10.05 -23.33
N LEU A 563 12.07 -8.78 -23.21
CA LEU A 563 11.20 -7.63 -23.44
C LEU A 563 11.19 -7.16 -24.90
N LEU A 564 12.25 -7.48 -25.66
CA LEU A 564 12.47 -7.07 -27.04
C LEU A 564 13.11 -8.22 -27.81
N ASN A 565 12.81 -8.32 -29.11
CA ASN A 565 13.49 -9.25 -30.00
C ASN A 565 14.89 -8.70 -30.35
N ASP A 566 15.86 -9.56 -30.65
CA ASP A 566 17.21 -9.20 -31.12
C ASP A 566 17.19 -8.31 -32.38
N LEU A 567 16.10 -8.36 -33.16
CA LEU A 567 15.89 -7.56 -34.36
C LEU A 567 15.07 -6.27 -34.11
N GLU A 568 14.63 -6.02 -32.88
CA GLU A 568 13.83 -4.85 -32.51
C GLU A 568 14.69 -3.82 -31.78
N ASN A 569 14.69 -2.58 -32.26
CA ASN A 569 15.27 -1.45 -31.55
C ASN A 569 14.19 -0.65 -30.81
N THR A 570 14.56 0.13 -29.81
CA THR A 570 13.64 1.02 -29.09
C THR A 570 13.91 2.50 -29.38
N VAL A 571 12.83 3.27 -29.36
CA VAL A 571 12.86 4.74 -29.35
C VAL A 571 12.20 5.22 -28.07
N ASN A 572 12.83 6.19 -27.40
CA ASN A 572 12.28 6.79 -26.19
C ASN A 572 11.01 7.59 -26.51
N THR A 573 10.05 7.57 -25.58
CA THR A 573 8.89 8.47 -25.60
C THR A 573 9.13 9.66 -24.68
N HIS A 574 8.14 10.56 -24.54
CA HIS A 574 8.20 11.60 -23.51
C HIS A 574 8.12 11.05 -22.08
N HIS A 575 7.74 9.78 -21.92
CA HIS A 575 7.67 9.10 -20.63
C HIS A 575 8.84 8.10 -20.48
N GLU A 576 9.70 8.32 -19.49
CA GLU A 576 10.96 7.55 -19.31
C GLU A 576 10.76 6.03 -19.19
N LYS A 577 9.58 5.58 -18.74
CA LYS A 577 9.24 4.16 -18.57
C LYS A 577 8.50 3.52 -19.74
N ILE A 578 8.27 4.26 -20.83
CA ILE A 578 7.58 3.79 -22.02
C ILE A 578 8.48 3.99 -23.23
N MET A 579 8.76 2.90 -23.95
CA MET A 579 9.55 2.91 -25.18
C MET A 579 8.69 2.44 -26.35
N ILE A 580 9.01 2.86 -27.57
CA ILE A 580 8.40 2.35 -28.80
C ILE A 580 9.34 1.33 -29.43
N ALA A 581 8.87 0.09 -29.61
CA ALA A 581 9.59 -0.93 -30.37
C ALA A 581 9.46 -0.67 -31.87
N LYS A 582 10.60 -0.63 -32.56
CA LYS A 582 10.70 -0.61 -34.02
C LYS A 582 10.68 -2.05 -34.51
N VAL A 583 9.54 -2.46 -35.04
CA VAL A 583 9.32 -3.81 -35.56
C VAL A 583 9.27 -3.80 -37.08
N ARG A 584 9.52 -4.97 -37.68
CA ARG A 584 9.41 -5.17 -39.13
C ARG A 584 7.95 -4.97 -39.58
N GLU A 585 7.76 -4.17 -40.61
CA GLU A 585 6.45 -4.02 -41.25
C GLU A 585 6.06 -5.31 -41.98
N ASN A 586 4.78 -5.68 -41.85
CA ASN A 586 4.21 -6.83 -42.53
C ASN A 586 3.17 -6.34 -43.54
N ASP A 587 3.18 -6.94 -44.73
CA ASP A 587 2.20 -6.67 -45.76
C ASP A 587 0.80 -7.15 -45.31
N PHE A 588 -0.21 -6.30 -45.47
CA PHE A 588 -1.55 -6.59 -44.98
C PHE A 588 -2.24 -7.70 -45.76
N GLU A 589 -2.10 -7.75 -47.09
CA GLU A 589 -2.75 -8.77 -47.91
C GLU A 589 -2.14 -10.15 -47.67
N LEU A 590 -0.82 -10.21 -47.47
CA LEU A 590 -0.14 -11.43 -47.03
C LEU A 590 -0.66 -11.89 -45.67
N VAL A 591 -0.67 -11.03 -44.66
CA VAL A 591 -1.15 -11.38 -43.31
C VAL A 591 -2.62 -11.78 -43.33
N LYS A 592 -3.45 -11.13 -44.14
CA LYS A 592 -4.86 -11.49 -44.31
C LYS A 592 -5.03 -12.88 -44.92
N THR A 593 -4.22 -13.22 -45.92
CA THR A 593 -4.18 -14.56 -46.53
C THR A 593 -3.74 -15.61 -45.52
N GLU A 594 -2.69 -15.32 -44.76
CA GLU A 594 -2.20 -16.14 -43.64
C GLU A 594 -3.28 -16.42 -42.58
N ILE A 595 -4.03 -15.39 -42.16
CA ILE A 595 -5.16 -15.54 -41.22
C ILE A 595 -6.28 -16.40 -41.82
N SER A 596 -6.57 -16.24 -43.13
CA SER A 596 -7.55 -17.08 -43.82
C SER A 596 -7.11 -18.55 -43.83
N ASN A 597 -5.84 -18.83 -44.11
CA ASN A 597 -5.28 -20.18 -44.07
C ASN A 597 -5.32 -20.78 -42.65
N LEU A 598 -5.06 -19.97 -41.63
CA LEU A 598 -5.20 -20.38 -40.23
C LEU A 598 -6.65 -20.71 -39.87
N SER A 599 -7.62 -19.96 -40.40
CA SER A 599 -9.06 -20.24 -40.24
C SER A 599 -9.43 -21.60 -40.84
N THR A 600 -8.95 -21.89 -42.06
CA THR A 600 -9.13 -23.21 -42.69
C THR A 600 -8.51 -24.33 -41.86
N ALA A 601 -7.32 -24.12 -41.28
CA ALA A 601 -6.68 -25.10 -40.41
C ALA A 601 -7.46 -25.37 -39.11
N LEU A 602 -8.16 -24.36 -38.56
CA LEU A 602 -9.04 -24.55 -37.40
C LEU A 602 -10.22 -25.49 -37.70
N ASN A 603 -10.77 -25.42 -38.90
CA ASN A 603 -11.92 -26.26 -39.30
C ASN A 603 -11.56 -27.75 -39.35
N LEU A 604 -10.28 -28.06 -39.63
CA LEU A 604 -9.76 -29.44 -39.63
C LEU A 604 -9.52 -30.01 -38.22
N GLN A 605 -9.67 -29.18 -37.17
CA GLN A 605 -9.52 -29.54 -35.75
C GLN A 605 -8.24 -30.32 -35.39
N ASN A 606 -7.17 -30.13 -36.17
CA ASN A 606 -5.89 -30.79 -35.95
C ASN A 606 -4.89 -29.79 -35.36
N ASN A 607 -4.60 -29.94 -34.07
CA ASN A 607 -3.68 -29.06 -33.34
C ASN A 607 -2.28 -28.99 -33.97
N MET A 608 -1.77 -30.09 -34.55
CA MET A 608 -0.47 -30.08 -35.24
C MET A 608 -0.50 -29.19 -36.48
N ASN A 609 -1.58 -29.27 -37.27
CA ASN A 609 -1.74 -28.42 -38.45
C ASN A 609 -1.96 -26.96 -38.07
N ILE A 610 -2.73 -26.69 -37.01
CA ILE A 610 -2.92 -25.33 -36.49
C ILE A 610 -1.57 -24.73 -36.09
N VAL A 611 -0.79 -25.44 -35.27
CA VAL A 611 0.51 -24.94 -34.81
C VAL A 611 1.52 -24.84 -35.96
N ARG A 612 1.47 -25.73 -36.95
CA ARG A 612 2.27 -25.61 -38.18
C ARG A 612 1.96 -24.30 -38.91
N GLN A 613 0.68 -23.98 -39.10
CA GLN A 613 0.28 -22.71 -39.71
C GLN A 613 0.71 -21.51 -38.86
N MET A 614 0.60 -21.60 -37.52
CA MET A 614 1.11 -20.54 -36.65
C MET A 614 2.61 -20.27 -36.83
N LYS A 615 3.42 -21.31 -37.07
CA LYS A 615 4.87 -21.20 -37.34
C LYS A 615 5.17 -20.60 -38.72
N VAL A 616 4.31 -20.81 -39.71
CA VAL A 616 4.41 -20.10 -41.01
C VAL A 616 4.20 -18.60 -40.79
N ILE A 617 3.17 -18.22 -40.04
CA ILE A 617 2.83 -16.81 -39.77
C ILE A 617 3.88 -16.15 -38.87
N VAL A 618 4.45 -16.89 -37.94
CA VAL A 618 5.46 -16.40 -36.98
C VAL A 618 6.70 -17.27 -37.08
N PRO A 619 7.61 -16.98 -38.04
CA PRO A 619 8.83 -17.77 -38.24
C PRO A 619 9.75 -17.80 -37.02
N GLU A 620 9.67 -16.79 -36.15
CA GLU A 620 10.40 -16.74 -34.88
C GLU A 620 9.80 -17.65 -33.77
N PHE A 621 8.67 -18.32 -34.01
CA PHE A 621 8.04 -19.22 -33.04
C PHE A 621 8.74 -20.58 -32.97
N LYS A 622 9.62 -20.74 -31.97
CA LYS A 622 10.34 -21.99 -31.69
C LYS A 622 9.84 -22.65 -30.41
N SER A 623 9.15 -23.78 -30.53
CA SER A 623 8.54 -24.44 -29.38
C SER A 623 9.61 -24.94 -28.40
N GLN A 624 9.32 -24.95 -27.10
CA GLN A 624 10.23 -25.48 -26.09
C GLN A 624 9.49 -26.37 -25.10
N ASN A 625 10.09 -27.47 -24.68
CA ASN A 625 9.54 -28.50 -23.81
C ASN A 625 8.14 -29.00 -24.26
N SER A 626 7.83 -28.97 -25.56
CA SER A 626 6.48 -29.20 -26.09
C SER A 626 6.48 -30.15 -27.29
N ILE A 627 5.36 -30.86 -27.51
CA ILE A 627 5.17 -31.76 -28.67
C ILE A 627 5.30 -31.06 -30.02
N TYR A 628 5.21 -29.73 -30.04
CA TYR A 628 5.31 -28.92 -31.25
C TYR A 628 6.75 -28.64 -31.69
N GLU A 629 7.75 -29.03 -30.90
CA GLU A 629 9.17 -28.97 -31.28
C GLU A 629 9.48 -29.75 -32.56
N GLN A 630 8.72 -30.82 -32.82
CA GLN A 630 8.88 -31.61 -34.04
C GLN A 630 8.62 -30.78 -35.31
N LEU A 631 7.83 -29.71 -35.21
CA LEU A 631 7.53 -28.80 -36.31
C LEU A 631 8.64 -27.77 -36.55
N ASP A 632 9.55 -27.54 -35.60
CA ASP A 632 10.63 -26.55 -35.72
C ASP A 632 11.70 -26.93 -36.74
N LYS A 633 11.74 -28.21 -37.13
CA LYS A 633 12.69 -28.78 -38.09
C LYS A 633 12.10 -28.96 -39.48
N GLU A 634 10.80 -28.73 -39.65
CA GLU A 634 10.16 -28.80 -40.96
C GLU A 634 10.55 -27.56 -41.78
N THR A 635 11.00 -27.76 -43.02
CA THR A 635 11.13 -26.65 -43.97
C THR A 635 9.72 -26.21 -44.35
N LEU A 636 9.21 -25.19 -43.66
CA LEU A 636 7.86 -24.68 -43.90
C LEU A 636 7.86 -23.81 -45.16
N GLU A 637 7.63 -24.43 -46.32
CA GLU A 637 7.40 -23.67 -47.56
C GLU A 637 6.02 -23.01 -47.53
N VAL A 638 5.98 -21.72 -47.87
CA VAL A 638 4.74 -20.97 -48.11
C VAL A 638 4.10 -21.53 -49.37
N THR A 639 3.21 -22.50 -49.20
CA THR A 639 2.43 -23.04 -50.32
C THR A 639 1.38 -22.01 -50.72
N ASN A 640 1.64 -21.31 -51.83
CA ASN A 640 0.65 -20.48 -52.50
C ASN A 640 -0.50 -21.39 -52.99
N PRO A 641 -1.75 -21.20 -52.54
CA PRO A 641 -2.88 -21.95 -53.06
C PRO A 641 -3.36 -21.30 -54.36
N GLN A 642 -2.54 -21.32 -55.41
CA GLN A 642 -2.94 -21.01 -56.79
C GLN A 642 -2.14 -21.86 -57.78
N THR A 643 -2.24 -23.18 -57.66
CA THR A 643 -1.97 -24.12 -58.77
C THR A 643 -2.59 -25.48 -58.43
N THR A 644 -3.87 -25.64 -58.71
CA THR A 644 -4.46 -26.85 -59.30
C THR A 644 -5.86 -26.53 -59.83
#